data_AF-A0A178DBW9-F1
#
_entry.id   AF-A0A178DBW9-F1
#
_cell.length_a   1.000
_cell.length_b   1.000
_cell.length_c   1.000
_cell.angle_alpha   90.00
_cell.angle_beta   90.00
_cell.angle_gamma   90.00
#
_symmetry.space_group_name_H-M   'P 1'
#
loop_
_entity.id
_entity.type
_entity.pdbx_description
1 polymer ?
#
loop_
_entity_poly.entity_id
_entity_poly.type
_entity_poly.pdbx_seq_one_letter_code
_entity_poly.pdbx_strand_id
1 'polypeptide(L)'
;MAAKRPNFLIIVADDMGFSDAGCFGSEIRTPNIDKLAKDGIRLTGFHAAAACSPTRAMILTGTDHHIAGLGNLIEWTDFSGQNFPKGSKYSTAPQRGMPGYEGYLNARVAALPEVLKEGGYHTVMSGKWHLGLTKERSPQARGFDRSLALLPACSNHYDWRPEADFPKFLEKSVIALHMEDDHYVKDLPEGWYSSDGYGSRMLRYLKEWKEDKELSEKPFFAYFPFSAPHWPLQAPKEYIDHYRDVYKEGPEALRQARLKKLIELGMIPKDVKPHPVVADEVLGWDEMDDFHKKASSCSMEAYAGMVECLDHNIGRVTDYLESIGELDNTYIMFFSDNGAEGAAYEAYPMVAGELMEHIGKYYNNSLENIGNKDSFVWYGPRWAQAATAPSRLYKAYTTEGGVRVPCVIRYPPMHKGREGEITDTFATVMDIAPTLLSLADIKHPSPEWKGRQIVPMRGKDMIPWLSGKQDLVHDPGEAFGWELCGRAAIRKGAWKADFIPFPKGNSAWQLYDLSKDPGETEDLATKHPEILKELLDLWETYCEETGVVPLQPELGARFHEAVEAQMKEGEWIEYEYWKPGALEERRRQEFVREIAKYCGKDCQKEHWTEHKVYCKSPLMKTSWMPAWETEQRLPSFVGDGPPMVAYGHLQKYFWGNMPALDVLALDRNEGCSYGHDLHVLFAASGDIRNVLKTVACLPDEYQQSVSLTLNDRDFDIVARNLIMLLAAMQIDKDPDDIETIIHVWYSAKLQSRHLRQLQSSILPLFQEVCAKIKKKPNGTLLGKTWTFGSRSLRVTLSKEKWMLLPSFLEVPNGLSCSLADKIRNATTFAHERQDYRDRNTLLQKPPHRVCKQRFREDGILLSFAQPRQAFDTPNPTFYQNKEQWPMMDSADPFDGWDLRAVLQSSYGCAANDMYGKLFNHLRDLLSSFARQAASRKIAFELFNVDVNNLSRHLDGRQFARIEVSNISDGGYLGIARTLYLLSPLLQKHTHNSHATMITLFMNAVAEMVHLSPAKRPEIESLVMKVSQYLPATRPPLSEYDPAVIRRIAAQDLVRDNDKYFKIYMRELHFREIGRHSGLTMERPHTIIEEWPMRLKSPPKQVGAKEEFEILLASSHSGAERYVEWKWA
;
A
#
# COMPACT_ATOMS: atom_id res chain seq x y z
N MET A 1 45.02 31.98 12.07
CA MET A 1 44.30 31.26 11.00
C MET A 1 43.16 30.50 11.67
N ALA A 2 41.94 30.55 11.15
CA ALA A 2 40.87 29.69 11.66
C ALA A 2 41.29 28.22 11.50
N ALA A 3 41.02 27.37 12.49
CA ALA A 3 41.34 25.94 12.40
C ALA A 3 40.56 25.31 11.22
N LYS A 4 41.24 24.50 10.40
CA LYS A 4 40.60 23.76 9.29
C LYS A 4 39.56 22.81 9.89
N ARG A 5 38.33 22.82 9.38
CA ARG A 5 37.30 21.84 9.79
C ARG A 5 37.78 20.41 9.46
N PRO A 6 37.49 19.41 10.30
CA PRO A 6 37.92 18.05 10.06
C PRO A 6 37.20 17.41 8.88
N ASN A 7 37.81 16.40 8.27
CA ASN A 7 37.11 15.44 7.44
C ASN A 7 36.54 14.32 8.33
N PHE A 8 35.58 13.57 7.81
CA PHE A 8 34.98 12.43 8.52
C PHE A 8 35.07 11.17 7.67
N LEU A 9 35.52 10.06 8.26
CA LEU A 9 35.48 8.73 7.67
C LEU A 9 34.83 7.75 8.65
N ILE A 10 33.59 7.36 8.36
CA ILE A 10 32.80 6.46 9.18
C ILE A 10 32.75 5.10 8.50
N ILE A 11 33.42 4.11 9.09
CA ILE A 11 33.61 2.77 8.52
C ILE A 11 32.77 1.78 9.31
N VAL A 12 31.91 1.05 8.61
CA VAL A 12 30.97 0.11 9.23
C VAL A 12 31.16 -1.27 8.65
N ALA A 13 31.48 -2.26 9.48
CA ALA A 13 31.43 -3.67 9.14
C ALA A 13 30.00 -4.22 9.35
N ASP A 14 29.62 -5.24 8.57
CA ASP A 14 28.29 -5.83 8.55
C ASP A 14 28.35 -7.23 9.20
N ASP A 15 27.81 -7.37 10.40
CA ASP A 15 27.85 -8.61 11.23
C ASP A 15 29.24 -9.05 11.74
N MET A 16 30.20 -8.14 11.87
CA MET A 16 31.50 -8.46 12.47
C MET A 16 31.38 -8.61 13.99
N GLY A 17 31.91 -9.70 14.54
CA GLY A 17 31.84 -9.96 15.97
C GLY A 17 32.80 -9.12 16.80
N PHE A 18 32.50 -8.99 18.10
CA PHE A 18 33.22 -8.14 19.04
C PHE A 18 34.72 -8.42 19.10
N SER A 19 35.11 -9.70 19.04
CA SER A 19 36.51 -10.09 19.16
C SER A 19 37.19 -10.43 17.83
N ASP A 20 36.62 -10.07 16.68
CA ASP A 20 37.12 -10.49 15.36
C ASP A 20 38.26 -9.65 14.78
N ALA A 21 38.52 -8.45 15.33
CA ALA A 21 39.73 -7.68 15.02
C ALA A 21 40.88 -8.06 15.96
N GLY A 22 42.12 -8.05 15.46
CA GLY A 22 43.33 -8.37 16.24
C GLY A 22 43.45 -7.51 17.51
N CYS A 23 43.16 -6.22 17.41
CA CYS A 23 43.16 -5.29 18.53
C CYS A 23 42.03 -5.52 19.55
N PHE A 24 41.08 -6.41 19.26
CA PHE A 24 40.03 -6.96 20.13
C PHE A 24 40.23 -8.47 20.43
N GLY A 25 41.43 -9.00 20.20
CA GLY A 25 41.83 -10.33 20.64
C GLY A 25 41.69 -11.46 19.61
N SER A 26 41.51 -11.12 18.34
CA SER A 26 41.40 -12.07 17.23
C SER A 26 42.73 -12.67 16.76
N GLU A 27 42.64 -13.85 16.16
CA GLU A 27 43.66 -14.44 15.26
C GLU A 27 43.56 -13.96 13.81
N ILE A 28 42.42 -13.35 13.43
CA ILE A 28 42.22 -12.82 12.07
C ILE A 28 43.17 -11.65 11.84
N ARG A 29 43.80 -11.60 10.67
CA ARG A 29 44.78 -10.57 10.30
C ARG A 29 44.06 -9.28 9.94
N THR A 30 44.04 -8.32 10.85
CA THR A 30 43.46 -6.97 10.63
C THR A 30 44.47 -5.85 10.91
N PRO A 31 45.64 -5.83 10.23
CA PRO A 31 46.71 -4.90 10.55
C PRO A 31 46.33 -3.41 10.41
N ASN A 32 45.37 -3.05 9.57
CA ASN A 32 44.99 -1.65 9.36
C ASN A 32 44.05 -1.15 10.46
N ILE A 33 43.06 -1.95 10.86
CA ILE A 33 42.23 -1.69 12.04
C ILE A 33 43.11 -1.67 13.30
N ASP A 34 44.10 -2.56 13.41
CA ASP A 34 45.04 -2.58 14.53
C ASP A 34 45.92 -1.32 14.58
N LYS A 35 46.36 -0.80 13.42
CA LYS A 35 47.07 0.49 13.32
C LYS A 35 46.17 1.64 13.78
N LEU A 36 44.91 1.69 13.32
CA LEU A 36 43.94 2.70 13.78
C LEU A 36 43.71 2.65 15.30
N ALA A 37 43.63 1.44 15.87
CA ALA A 37 43.44 1.24 17.30
C ALA A 37 44.66 1.62 18.13
N LYS A 38 45.86 1.34 17.62
CA LYS A 38 47.13 1.73 18.27
C LYS A 38 47.27 3.25 18.35
N ASP A 39 46.84 3.95 17.31
CA ASP A 39 46.91 5.42 17.23
C ASP A 39 45.63 6.10 17.75
N GLY A 40 44.63 5.32 18.16
CA GLY A 40 43.28 5.77 18.54
C GLY A 40 42.86 5.30 19.93
N ILE A 41 41.56 5.22 20.15
CA ILE A 41 40.92 4.71 21.37
C ILE A 41 40.00 3.55 20.99
N ARG A 42 40.06 2.47 21.75
CA ARG A 42 39.15 1.31 21.65
C ARG A 42 38.05 1.41 22.68
N LEU A 43 36.80 1.29 22.25
CA LEU A 43 35.63 1.30 23.11
C LEU A 43 35.09 -0.14 23.24
N THR A 44 34.98 -0.62 24.47
CA THR A 44 34.32 -1.89 24.80
C THR A 44 32.86 -1.69 25.22
N GLY A 45 32.46 -0.46 25.56
CA GLY A 45 31.10 -0.06 25.94
C GLY A 45 30.29 0.63 24.83
N PHE A 46 30.60 0.36 23.56
CA PHE A 46 29.89 0.97 22.41
C PHE A 46 28.74 0.08 21.91
N HIS A 47 27.55 0.68 21.74
CA HIS A 47 26.31 -0.03 21.45
C HIS A 47 25.66 0.41 20.13
N ALA A 48 25.27 -0.57 19.34
CA ALA A 48 24.43 -0.42 18.15
C ALA A 48 22.97 -0.84 18.44
N ALA A 49 22.11 -0.89 17.42
CA ALA A 49 20.90 -1.70 17.50
C ALA A 49 21.24 -3.18 17.28
N ALA A 50 20.24 -4.04 17.46
CA ALA A 50 20.43 -5.49 17.31
C ALA A 50 20.51 -5.97 15.85
N ALA A 51 20.33 -5.09 14.85
CA ALA A 51 20.42 -5.42 13.43
C ALA A 51 20.78 -4.23 12.54
N CYS A 52 21.12 -4.54 11.29
CA CYS A 52 21.74 -3.66 10.31
C CYS A 52 20.94 -2.38 9.96
N SER A 53 19.74 -2.48 9.35
CA SER A 53 18.99 -1.27 8.96
C SER A 53 18.55 -0.38 10.14
N PRO A 54 18.12 -0.92 11.30
CA PRO A 54 17.95 -0.13 12.53
C PRO A 54 19.19 0.69 12.89
N THR A 55 20.36 0.05 12.99
CA THR A 55 21.62 0.74 13.33
C THR A 55 21.97 1.82 12.30
N ARG A 56 21.87 1.52 11.01
CA ARG A 56 22.20 2.47 9.93
C ARG A 56 21.30 3.71 9.98
N ALA A 57 20.03 3.53 10.34
CA ALA A 57 19.11 4.64 10.55
C ALA A 57 19.55 5.52 11.74
N MET A 58 20.00 4.91 12.84
CA MET A 58 20.49 5.62 14.02
C MET A 58 21.79 6.39 13.75
N ILE A 59 22.76 5.77 13.05
CA ILE A 59 24.03 6.42 12.67
C ILE A 59 23.76 7.73 11.92
N LEU A 60 22.88 7.67 10.92
CA LEU A 60 22.65 8.78 10.00
C LEU A 60 21.66 9.83 10.54
N THR A 61 21.09 9.65 11.73
CA THR A 61 20.07 10.57 12.26
C THR A 61 20.33 11.02 13.69
N GLY A 62 21.17 10.31 14.43
CA GLY A 62 21.41 10.58 15.86
C GLY A 62 20.18 10.33 16.75
N THR A 63 19.16 9.64 16.25
CA THR A 63 17.94 9.29 16.99
C THR A 63 17.62 7.81 16.85
N ASP A 64 16.61 7.35 17.58
CA ASP A 64 16.22 5.94 17.61
C ASP A 64 15.59 5.46 16.28
N HIS A 65 15.82 4.19 15.94
CA HIS A 65 15.37 3.61 14.68
C HIS A 65 13.84 3.52 14.54
N HIS A 66 13.10 3.43 15.65
CA HIS A 66 11.63 3.52 15.67
C HIS A 66 11.14 4.91 15.25
N ILE A 67 11.93 5.96 15.45
CA ILE A 67 11.57 7.30 14.95
C ILE A 67 11.94 7.42 13.47
N ALA A 68 13.13 6.92 13.11
CA ALA A 68 13.76 7.10 11.80
C ALA A 68 13.17 6.23 10.66
N GLY A 69 12.24 5.32 10.97
CA GLY A 69 11.44 4.59 9.98
C GLY A 69 11.84 3.12 9.77
N LEU A 70 12.80 2.65 10.57
CA LEU A 70 13.31 1.29 10.58
C LEU A 70 13.12 0.67 11.97
N GLY A 71 11.92 0.82 12.55
CA GLY A 71 11.54 0.20 13.82
C GLY A 71 11.73 -1.32 13.84
N ASN A 72 11.77 -1.96 12.66
CA ASN A 72 12.14 -3.36 12.52
C ASN A 72 12.71 -3.64 11.11
N LEU A 73 13.31 -4.81 10.91
CA LEU A 73 13.76 -5.29 9.60
C LEU A 73 12.57 -5.48 8.68
N ILE A 74 12.55 -4.75 7.55
CA ILE A 74 11.44 -4.80 6.59
C ILE A 74 11.31 -6.18 5.93
N GLU A 75 12.41 -6.92 5.84
CA GLU A 75 12.47 -8.29 5.37
C GLU A 75 11.69 -9.23 6.29
N TRP A 76 11.44 -8.82 7.54
CA TRP A 76 10.84 -9.61 8.60
C TRP A 76 9.44 -9.09 9.01
N THR A 77 9.12 -7.80 8.86
CA THR A 77 7.77 -7.26 9.17
C THR A 77 6.72 -7.59 8.11
N ASP A 78 7.15 -7.89 6.89
CA ASP A 78 6.25 -8.16 5.77
C ASP A 78 5.65 -9.58 5.77
N PHE A 79 6.20 -10.48 6.60
CA PHE A 79 5.79 -11.87 6.77
C PHE A 79 5.16 -12.08 8.15
N SER A 80 3.82 -12.14 8.21
CA SER A 80 3.10 -12.35 9.48
C SER A 80 3.36 -13.75 10.05
N GLY A 81 3.84 -13.82 11.31
CA GLY A 81 3.88 -15.04 12.11
C GLY A 81 5.11 -15.96 11.96
N GLN A 82 6.22 -15.48 11.39
CA GLN A 82 7.30 -16.37 10.89
C GLN A 82 8.72 -16.09 11.42
N ASN A 83 8.95 -15.01 12.17
CA ASN A 83 10.29 -14.63 12.69
C ASN A 83 10.68 -15.35 14.00
N PHE A 84 9.90 -16.34 14.38
CA PHE A 84 10.09 -17.03 15.64
C PHE A 84 10.28 -18.52 15.40
N PRO A 85 11.09 -19.20 16.22
CA PRO A 85 11.29 -20.64 16.11
C PRO A 85 9.98 -21.41 16.11
N LYS A 86 10.01 -22.61 15.50
CA LYS A 86 8.87 -23.51 15.38
C LYS A 86 8.17 -23.67 16.74
N GLY A 87 6.91 -23.21 16.83
CA GLY A 87 6.10 -23.26 18.06
C GLY A 87 5.78 -21.90 18.70
N SER A 88 6.37 -20.81 18.23
CA SER A 88 5.99 -19.46 18.66
C SER A 88 4.65 -19.01 18.05
N LYS A 89 3.87 -18.26 18.83
CA LYS A 89 2.54 -17.75 18.49
C LYS A 89 2.53 -16.29 18.00
N TYR A 90 3.71 -15.68 17.86
CA TYR A 90 3.82 -14.22 17.73
C TYR A 90 3.96 -13.75 16.28
N SER A 91 3.43 -12.56 15.97
CA SER A 91 3.39 -11.99 14.63
C SER A 91 3.86 -10.54 14.67
N THR A 92 4.70 -10.14 13.72
CA THR A 92 5.10 -8.74 13.47
C THR A 92 4.01 -7.90 12.80
N ALA A 93 2.85 -8.50 12.49
CA ALA A 93 1.74 -7.80 11.86
C ALA A 93 1.28 -6.50 12.55
N PRO A 94 1.27 -6.36 13.89
CA PRO A 94 0.88 -5.10 14.55
C PRO A 94 1.81 -3.91 14.25
N GLN A 95 3.08 -4.18 13.93
CA GLN A 95 4.05 -3.14 13.56
C GLN A 95 3.85 -2.64 12.11
N ARG A 96 3.06 -3.37 11.31
CA ARG A 96 2.93 -3.16 9.88
C ARG A 96 2.07 -1.91 9.60
N GLY A 97 2.67 -0.88 8.99
CA GLY A 97 1.98 0.37 8.69
C GLY A 97 1.79 1.26 9.91
N MET A 98 2.73 1.23 10.86
CA MET A 98 2.79 2.15 11.99
C MET A 98 3.84 3.24 11.75
N PRO A 99 3.66 4.48 12.28
CA PRO A 99 4.69 5.50 12.23
C PRO A 99 5.98 4.94 12.84
N GLY A 100 7.04 4.88 12.04
CA GLY A 100 8.35 4.40 12.48
C GLY A 100 8.73 3.05 11.89
N TYR A 101 7.76 2.39 11.26
CA TYR A 101 7.89 1.08 10.66
C TYR A 101 7.64 1.15 9.15
N GLU A 102 7.99 2.28 8.52
CA GLU A 102 7.82 2.49 7.08
C GLU A 102 8.70 1.56 6.22
N GLY A 103 9.82 1.07 6.77
CA GLY A 103 10.77 0.17 6.10
C GLY A 103 11.82 0.88 5.25
N TYR A 104 12.03 2.18 5.49
CA TYR A 104 13.03 3.04 4.86
C TYR A 104 13.26 4.28 5.71
N LEU A 105 14.39 4.96 5.51
CA LEU A 105 14.70 6.19 6.24
C LEU A 105 13.66 7.26 5.88
N ASN A 106 12.83 7.63 6.85
CA ASN A 106 11.65 8.45 6.60
C ASN A 106 11.99 9.96 6.59
N ALA A 107 10.94 10.78 6.47
CA ALA A 107 11.04 12.24 6.39
C ALA A 107 10.93 12.96 7.76
N ARG A 108 10.73 12.23 8.87
CA ARG A 108 10.69 12.80 10.24
C ARG A 108 12.08 13.10 10.80
N VAL A 109 13.13 12.78 10.03
CA VAL A 109 14.53 12.99 10.38
C VAL A 109 15.23 13.75 9.25
N ALA A 110 16.20 14.60 9.59
CA ALA A 110 17.20 15.08 8.65
C ALA A 110 18.41 14.16 8.73
N ALA A 111 18.78 13.53 7.63
CA ALA A 111 19.95 12.67 7.63
C ALA A 111 21.22 13.54 7.76
N LEU A 112 22.19 13.06 8.54
CA LEU A 112 23.50 13.67 8.75
C LEU A 112 24.16 14.18 7.45
N PRO A 113 24.24 13.40 6.35
CA PRO A 113 24.73 13.90 5.07
C PRO A 113 23.92 15.08 4.49
N GLU A 114 22.59 15.15 4.67
CA GLU A 114 21.80 16.31 4.24
C GLU A 114 22.26 17.59 4.97
N VAL A 115 22.50 17.48 6.29
CA VAL A 115 22.88 18.59 7.15
C VAL A 115 24.34 19.01 6.92
N LEU A 116 25.26 18.05 6.81
CA LEU A 116 26.68 18.32 6.53
C LEU A 116 26.88 18.96 5.15
N LYS A 117 26.15 18.48 4.13
CA LYS A 117 26.19 19.06 2.78
C LYS A 117 25.77 20.53 2.77
N GLU A 118 24.67 20.86 3.47
CA GLU A 118 24.24 22.26 3.61
C GLU A 118 25.26 23.11 4.39
N GLY A 119 25.94 22.51 5.37
CA GLY A 119 27.07 23.12 6.09
C GLY A 119 28.40 23.16 5.31
N GLY A 120 28.38 22.83 4.02
CA GLY A 120 29.52 22.98 3.10
C GLY A 120 30.50 21.81 3.07
N TYR A 121 30.09 20.61 3.50
CA TYR A 121 30.87 19.39 3.30
C TYR A 121 30.58 18.77 1.93
N HIS A 122 31.59 18.12 1.35
CA HIS A 122 31.38 17.18 0.25
C HIS A 122 31.05 15.80 0.81
N THR A 123 29.92 15.21 0.41
CA THR A 123 29.42 13.97 1.01
C THR A 123 29.56 12.79 0.05
N VAL A 124 30.25 11.73 0.47
CA VAL A 124 30.51 10.55 -0.36
C VAL A 124 30.18 9.25 0.36
N MET A 125 29.63 8.27 -0.36
CA MET A 125 29.30 6.95 0.18
C MET A 125 29.78 5.83 -0.74
N SER A 126 30.33 4.75 -0.18
CA SER A 126 30.48 3.50 -0.93
C SER A 126 30.20 2.29 -0.07
N GLY A 127 29.20 1.47 -0.43
CA GLY A 127 28.86 0.26 0.31
C GLY A 127 27.37 0.00 0.50
N LYS A 128 26.99 -0.74 1.54
CA LYS A 128 25.59 -1.11 1.83
C LYS A 128 24.79 0.07 2.40
N TRP A 129 23.64 0.34 1.79
CA TRP A 129 22.68 1.36 2.20
C TRP A 129 21.65 0.82 3.18
N HIS A 130 20.81 -0.13 2.73
CA HIS A 130 19.78 -0.79 3.54
C HIS A 130 18.72 0.15 4.17
N LEU A 131 18.56 1.35 3.62
CA LEU A 131 17.65 2.39 4.14
C LEU A 131 16.59 2.83 3.11
N GLY A 132 16.48 2.13 1.98
CA GLY A 132 15.51 2.40 0.93
C GLY A 132 15.94 1.83 -0.42
N LEU A 133 14.97 1.44 -1.25
CA LEU A 133 15.23 0.75 -2.52
C LEU A 133 14.95 1.61 -3.76
N THR A 134 14.41 2.83 -3.59
CA THR A 134 13.97 3.70 -4.70
C THR A 134 14.91 4.90 -4.89
N LYS A 135 14.81 5.57 -6.05
CA LYS A 135 15.60 6.78 -6.34
C LYS A 135 15.33 7.90 -5.35
N GLU A 136 14.08 8.07 -4.91
CA GLU A 136 13.66 9.10 -3.95
C GLU A 136 14.17 8.80 -2.53
N ARG A 137 14.64 7.57 -2.29
CA ARG A 137 15.15 7.07 -1.01
C ARG A 137 16.62 6.65 -1.11
N SER A 138 17.29 7.01 -2.21
CA SER A 138 18.69 6.69 -2.45
C SER A 138 19.61 7.50 -1.53
N PRO A 139 20.88 7.11 -1.38
CA PRO A 139 21.87 7.93 -0.70
C PRO A 139 21.92 9.35 -1.28
N GLN A 140 21.82 9.52 -2.60
CA GLN A 140 21.85 10.84 -3.24
C GLN A 140 20.66 11.71 -2.80
N ALA A 141 19.45 11.13 -2.81
CA ALA A 141 18.25 11.82 -2.31
C ALA A 141 18.33 12.15 -0.81
N ARG A 142 19.17 11.43 -0.06
CA ARG A 142 19.44 11.63 1.36
C ARG A 142 20.77 12.32 1.64
N GLY A 143 21.27 13.12 0.69
CA GLY A 143 22.31 14.12 0.95
C GLY A 143 23.73 13.71 0.59
N PHE A 144 23.97 12.55 -0.03
CA PHE A 144 25.28 12.21 -0.61
C PHE A 144 25.46 12.84 -2.00
N ASP A 145 26.58 13.54 -2.23
CA ASP A 145 26.94 14.08 -3.55
C ASP A 145 27.33 12.97 -4.52
N ARG A 146 28.09 12.00 -4.03
CA ARG A 146 28.52 10.81 -4.78
C ARG A 146 28.26 9.56 -3.97
N SER A 147 27.71 8.53 -4.60
CA SER A 147 27.43 7.27 -3.92
C SER A 147 27.51 6.07 -4.84
N LEU A 148 28.08 4.97 -4.37
CA LEU A 148 27.83 3.64 -4.93
C LEU A 148 27.26 2.78 -3.81
N ALA A 149 25.99 2.41 -3.93
CA ALA A 149 25.27 1.76 -2.85
C ALA A 149 24.66 0.42 -3.24
N LEU A 150 24.89 -0.62 -2.45
CA LEU A 150 24.01 -1.80 -2.42
C LEU A 150 22.77 -1.42 -1.62
N LEU A 151 21.61 -1.38 -2.27
CA LEU A 151 20.36 -0.92 -1.64
C LEU A 151 19.75 -1.93 -0.65
N PRO A 152 19.69 -3.24 -0.95
CA PRO A 152 19.09 -4.25 -0.07
C PRO A 152 19.93 -4.64 1.15
N ALA A 153 19.40 -5.59 1.94
CA ALA A 153 20.06 -6.16 3.11
C ALA A 153 21.35 -6.90 2.81
N CYS A 154 21.42 -7.66 1.71
CA CYS A 154 22.62 -8.37 1.31
C CYS A 154 22.59 -8.70 -0.19
N SER A 155 23.69 -9.23 -0.70
CA SER A 155 23.82 -9.72 -2.07
C SER A 155 24.93 -10.75 -2.13
N ASN A 156 25.01 -11.51 -3.22
CA ASN A 156 26.23 -12.25 -3.54
C ASN A 156 27.41 -11.26 -3.65
N HIS A 157 28.55 -11.56 -3.03
CA HIS A 157 29.68 -10.63 -2.98
C HIS A 157 30.40 -10.50 -4.32
N TYR A 158 30.23 -11.48 -5.20
CA TYR A 158 30.78 -11.53 -6.55
C TYR A 158 29.77 -11.17 -7.65
N ASP A 159 28.59 -10.66 -7.28
CA ASP A 159 27.47 -10.41 -8.20
C ASP A 159 27.05 -11.66 -9.02
N TRP A 160 27.30 -12.85 -8.47
CA TRP A 160 26.93 -14.11 -9.12
C TRP A 160 25.52 -14.56 -8.69
N ARG A 161 24.75 -15.10 -9.63
CA ARG A 161 23.44 -15.73 -9.36
C ARG A 161 23.20 -16.93 -10.27
N PRO A 162 22.48 -17.96 -9.81
CA PRO A 162 22.04 -19.04 -10.68
C PRO A 162 20.95 -18.59 -11.66
N GLU A 163 20.84 -19.25 -12.81
CA GLU A 163 19.72 -19.07 -13.75
C GLU A 163 18.47 -19.82 -13.25
N ALA A 164 17.85 -19.30 -12.19
CA ALA A 164 16.68 -19.90 -11.54
C ALA A 164 15.81 -18.86 -10.82
N ASP A 165 14.55 -19.24 -10.56
CA ASP A 165 13.67 -18.49 -9.66
C ASP A 165 14.19 -18.60 -8.23
N PHE A 166 14.24 -17.48 -7.52
CA PHE A 166 14.64 -17.45 -6.12
C PHE A 166 13.46 -17.77 -5.19
N PRO A 167 13.68 -18.49 -4.08
CA PRO A 167 12.72 -18.51 -2.97
C PRO A 167 12.43 -17.08 -2.50
N LYS A 168 11.20 -16.82 -2.05
CA LYS A 168 10.73 -15.48 -1.64
C LYS A 168 11.65 -14.76 -0.64
N PHE A 169 12.29 -15.52 0.24
CA PHE A 169 13.25 -14.96 1.19
C PHE A 169 14.50 -14.42 0.51
N LEU A 170 15.07 -15.17 -0.45
CA LEU A 170 16.23 -14.72 -1.23
C LEU A 170 15.86 -13.58 -2.19
N GLU A 171 14.65 -13.60 -2.75
CA GLU A 171 14.12 -12.50 -3.58
C GLU A 171 14.09 -11.16 -2.85
N LYS A 172 13.88 -11.13 -1.53
CA LYS A 172 13.83 -9.87 -0.77
C LYS A 172 15.14 -9.51 -0.09
N SER A 173 15.98 -10.51 0.19
CA SER A 173 17.18 -10.32 1.02
C SER A 173 18.45 -10.20 0.18
N VAL A 174 18.58 -10.93 -0.95
CA VAL A 174 19.88 -11.19 -1.63
C VAL A 174 19.93 -10.70 -3.09
N ILE A 175 19.21 -9.62 -3.42
CA ILE A 175 19.32 -9.03 -4.76
C ILE A 175 20.58 -8.16 -4.82
N ALA A 176 21.44 -8.40 -5.82
CA ALA A 176 22.50 -7.47 -6.20
C ALA A 176 21.92 -6.24 -6.90
N LEU A 177 21.24 -5.39 -6.13
CA LEU A 177 20.67 -4.13 -6.60
C LEU A 177 21.55 -2.98 -6.13
N HIS A 178 22.40 -2.51 -7.04
CA HIS A 178 23.25 -1.37 -6.79
C HIS A 178 22.69 -0.10 -7.45
N MET A 179 22.97 1.04 -6.83
CA MET A 179 22.72 2.36 -7.40
C MET A 179 24.00 3.18 -7.29
N GLU A 180 24.40 3.77 -8.41
CA GLU A 180 25.43 4.81 -8.44
C GLU A 180 24.72 6.14 -8.63
N ASP A 181 24.81 7.00 -7.61
CA ASP A 181 24.12 8.29 -7.55
C ASP A 181 22.59 8.14 -7.65
N ASP A 182 21.96 8.55 -8.75
CA ASP A 182 20.52 8.38 -9.04
C ASP A 182 20.22 7.29 -10.09
N HIS A 183 21.22 6.50 -10.47
CA HIS A 183 21.13 5.49 -11.52
C HIS A 183 21.30 4.08 -10.97
N TYR A 184 20.33 3.20 -11.21
CA TYR A 184 20.50 1.77 -10.96
C TYR A 184 21.66 1.24 -11.82
N VAL A 185 22.62 0.59 -11.18
CA VAL A 185 23.75 -0.05 -11.85
C VAL A 185 23.23 -1.35 -12.47
N LYS A 186 23.39 -1.47 -13.79
CA LYS A 186 22.92 -2.65 -14.52
C LYS A 186 23.90 -3.82 -14.42
N ASP A 187 25.18 -3.51 -14.58
CA ASP A 187 26.28 -4.47 -14.58
C ASP A 187 27.40 -3.92 -13.70
N LEU A 188 27.83 -4.71 -12.74
CA LEU A 188 29.03 -4.41 -11.98
C LEU A 188 30.28 -4.75 -12.82
N PRO A 189 31.43 -4.11 -12.55
CA PRO A 189 32.67 -4.38 -13.28
C PRO A 189 33.05 -5.86 -13.28
N GLU A 190 33.69 -6.32 -14.36
CA GLU A 190 34.27 -7.67 -14.40
C GLU A 190 35.25 -7.87 -13.24
N GLY A 191 35.19 -9.04 -12.60
CA GLY A 191 36.00 -9.33 -11.41
C GLY A 191 35.52 -8.64 -10.13
N TRP A 192 34.27 -8.17 -10.09
CA TRP A 192 33.68 -7.58 -8.89
C TRP A 192 33.78 -8.50 -7.67
N TYR A 193 34.28 -7.95 -6.57
CA TYR A 193 34.12 -8.46 -5.22
C TYR A 193 33.72 -7.27 -4.33
N SER A 194 32.72 -7.43 -3.48
CA SER A 194 32.07 -6.29 -2.79
C SER A 194 33.06 -5.37 -2.06
N SER A 195 33.94 -5.91 -1.19
CA SER A 195 34.86 -5.10 -0.38
C SER A 195 35.87 -4.35 -1.25
N ASP A 196 36.41 -5.00 -2.28
CA ASP A 196 37.34 -4.39 -3.24
C ASP A 196 36.65 -3.36 -4.12
N GLY A 197 35.43 -3.65 -4.54
CA GLY A 197 34.59 -2.77 -5.34
C GLY A 197 34.25 -1.48 -4.60
N TYR A 198 33.81 -1.59 -3.34
CA TYR A 198 33.53 -0.43 -2.49
C TYR A 198 34.80 0.33 -2.13
N GLY A 199 35.89 -0.35 -1.76
CA GLY A 199 37.18 0.30 -1.48
C GLY A 199 37.76 1.04 -2.68
N SER A 200 37.68 0.46 -3.88
CA SER A 200 38.12 1.11 -5.11
C SER A 200 37.27 2.33 -5.44
N ARG A 201 35.95 2.27 -5.21
CA ARG A 201 35.06 3.39 -5.47
C ARG A 201 35.22 4.52 -4.45
N MET A 202 35.38 4.20 -3.17
CA MET A 202 35.70 5.19 -2.12
C MET A 202 37.02 5.90 -2.42
N LEU A 203 38.07 5.14 -2.75
CA LEU A 203 39.37 5.71 -3.13
C LEU A 203 39.26 6.62 -4.36
N ARG A 204 38.44 6.25 -5.35
CA ARG A 204 38.16 7.08 -6.52
C ARG A 204 37.49 8.39 -6.12
N TYR A 205 36.44 8.36 -5.29
CA TYR A 205 35.75 9.58 -4.85
C TYR A 205 36.67 10.53 -4.08
N LEU A 206 37.54 9.99 -3.21
CA LEU A 206 38.52 10.80 -2.49
C LEU A 206 39.60 11.39 -3.41
N LYS A 207 40.02 10.67 -4.45
CA LYS A 207 40.93 11.19 -5.49
C LYS A 207 40.28 12.32 -6.29
N GLU A 208 39.04 12.12 -6.75
CA GLU A 208 38.27 13.13 -7.48
C GLU A 208 38.09 14.39 -6.62
N TRP A 209 37.78 14.26 -5.33
CA TRP A 209 37.72 15.36 -4.37
C TRP A 209 39.05 16.12 -4.25
N LYS A 210 40.19 15.41 -4.19
CA LYS A 210 41.51 16.03 -4.03
C LYS A 210 42.02 16.71 -5.30
N GLU A 211 41.71 16.14 -6.46
CA GLU A 211 42.15 16.63 -7.78
C GLU A 211 41.34 17.86 -8.24
N ASP A 212 40.08 17.96 -7.82
CA ASP A 212 39.24 19.13 -8.08
C ASP A 212 39.55 20.26 -7.09
N LYS A 213 39.94 21.42 -7.62
CA LYS A 213 40.35 22.58 -6.81
C LYS A 213 39.23 23.11 -5.91
N GLU A 214 38.02 23.22 -6.44
CA GLU A 214 36.88 23.78 -5.69
C GLU A 214 36.35 22.79 -4.66
N LEU A 215 36.38 21.48 -4.96
CA LEU A 215 36.01 20.45 -3.99
C LEU A 215 37.04 20.32 -2.87
N SER A 216 38.34 20.39 -3.17
CA SER A 216 39.42 20.23 -2.20
C SER A 216 39.48 21.32 -1.12
N GLU A 217 38.83 22.47 -1.37
CA GLU A 217 38.65 23.53 -0.37
C GLU A 217 37.60 23.17 0.70
N LYS A 218 36.70 22.23 0.40
CA LYS A 218 35.66 21.74 1.30
C LYS A 218 36.14 20.50 2.07
N PRO A 219 35.83 20.35 3.37
CA PRO A 219 36.01 19.08 4.05
C PRO A 219 35.06 18.01 3.49
N PHE A 220 35.39 16.73 3.66
CA PHE A 220 34.53 15.64 3.21
C PHE A 220 33.88 14.88 4.38
N PHE A 221 32.71 14.30 4.12
CA PHE A 221 32.09 13.24 4.91
C PHE A 221 32.03 11.96 4.08
N ALA A 222 32.84 10.98 4.43
CA ALA A 222 32.92 9.68 3.79
C ALA A 222 32.24 8.62 4.65
N TYR A 223 31.12 8.08 4.16
CA TYR A 223 30.46 6.93 4.76
C TYR A 223 30.87 5.66 4.02
N PHE A 224 31.55 4.75 4.71
CA PHE A 224 32.13 3.54 4.14
C PHE A 224 31.55 2.25 4.76
N PRO A 225 30.25 1.96 4.52
CA PRO A 225 29.59 0.80 5.08
C PRO A 225 29.80 -0.47 4.25
N PHE A 226 30.70 -1.36 4.66
CA PHE A 226 30.87 -2.63 3.97
C PHE A 226 29.61 -3.51 4.04
N SER A 227 29.52 -4.49 3.14
CA SER A 227 28.60 -5.64 3.27
C SER A 227 29.29 -6.87 3.86
N ALA A 228 30.60 -6.84 4.07
CA ALA A 228 31.35 -7.91 4.71
C ALA A 228 31.43 -7.68 6.24
N PRO A 229 31.54 -8.74 7.06
CA PRO A 229 31.58 -10.17 6.70
C PRO A 229 30.20 -10.89 6.67
N HIS A 230 29.11 -10.20 6.32
CA HIS A 230 27.77 -10.79 6.20
C HIS A 230 27.73 -11.96 5.19
N TRP A 231 26.75 -12.87 5.32
CA TRP A 231 26.53 -13.96 4.37
C TRP A 231 25.96 -13.48 3.02
N PRO A 232 26.10 -14.27 1.93
CA PRO A 232 26.80 -15.56 1.84
C PRO A 232 28.32 -15.43 2.05
N LEU A 233 28.92 -16.28 2.88
CA LEU A 233 30.33 -16.16 3.24
C LEU A 233 31.22 -16.46 2.03
N GLN A 234 31.80 -15.40 1.47
CA GLN A 234 32.51 -15.41 0.19
C GLN A 234 33.69 -14.46 0.25
N ALA A 235 34.88 -14.93 -0.09
CA ALA A 235 36.10 -14.11 -0.10
C ALA A 235 37.06 -14.55 -1.22
N PRO A 236 37.94 -13.66 -1.70
CA PRO A 236 38.97 -14.05 -2.66
C PRO A 236 39.86 -15.14 -2.05
N LYS A 237 40.20 -16.13 -2.87
CA LYS A 237 40.87 -17.36 -2.45
C LYS A 237 42.19 -17.07 -1.72
N GLU A 238 42.93 -16.05 -2.14
CA GLU A 238 44.18 -15.62 -1.52
C GLU A 238 44.03 -15.24 -0.04
N TYR A 239 42.88 -14.69 0.38
CA TYR A 239 42.62 -14.37 1.78
C TYR A 239 42.16 -15.61 2.56
N ILE A 240 41.30 -16.45 1.96
CA ILE A 240 40.85 -17.71 2.58
C ILE A 240 42.03 -18.62 2.87
N ASP A 241 42.99 -18.70 1.94
CA ASP A 241 44.13 -19.61 2.05
C ASP A 241 45.07 -19.28 3.22
N HIS A 242 45.02 -18.07 3.80
CA HIS A 242 45.75 -17.76 5.04
C HIS A 242 45.23 -18.53 6.26
N TYR A 243 43.98 -19.01 6.23
CA TYR A 243 43.28 -19.57 7.38
C TYR A 243 43.10 -21.09 7.31
N ARG A 244 43.67 -21.76 6.31
CA ARG A 244 43.55 -23.22 6.14
C ARG A 244 43.92 -23.95 7.43
N ASP A 245 42.98 -24.75 7.92
CA ASP A 245 43.10 -25.57 9.12
C ASP A 245 43.29 -24.80 10.44
N VAL A 246 43.20 -23.46 10.44
CA VAL A 246 43.23 -22.64 11.67
C VAL A 246 42.07 -22.98 12.59
N TYR A 247 40.90 -23.29 12.01
CA TYR A 247 39.64 -23.49 12.72
C TYR A 247 39.27 -24.95 12.97
N LYS A 248 40.19 -25.89 12.73
CA LYS A 248 39.94 -27.35 12.81
C LYS A 248 39.52 -27.86 14.21
N GLU A 249 39.88 -27.13 15.26
CA GLU A 249 39.55 -27.48 16.66
C GLU A 249 38.14 -27.00 17.06
N GLY A 250 37.44 -26.28 16.17
CA GLY A 250 36.05 -25.90 16.34
C GLY A 250 35.77 -24.61 17.13
N PRO A 251 34.49 -24.20 17.21
CA PRO A 251 34.08 -22.91 17.74
C PRO A 251 34.28 -22.73 19.24
N GLU A 252 34.21 -23.80 20.05
CA GLU A 252 34.46 -23.67 21.50
C GLU A 252 35.95 -23.44 21.79
N ALA A 253 36.85 -24.10 21.06
CA ALA A 253 38.28 -23.85 21.17
C ALA A 253 38.62 -22.39 20.80
N LEU A 254 37.99 -21.88 19.73
CA LEU A 254 38.09 -20.46 19.37
C LEU A 254 37.54 -19.55 20.47
N ARG A 255 36.35 -19.84 21.00
CA ARG A 255 35.72 -19.05 22.09
C ARG A 255 36.64 -18.93 23.29
N GLN A 256 37.26 -20.03 23.73
CA GLN A 256 38.20 -20.03 24.85
C GLN A 256 39.47 -19.22 24.54
N ALA A 257 39.98 -19.31 23.31
CA ALA A 257 41.12 -18.51 22.88
C ALA A 257 40.80 -17.00 22.89
N ARG A 258 39.64 -16.60 22.36
CA ARG A 258 39.18 -15.20 22.34
C ARG A 258 38.95 -14.66 23.76
N LEU A 259 38.26 -15.42 24.63
CA LEU A 259 38.06 -15.05 26.03
C LEU A 259 39.39 -14.83 26.76
N LYS A 260 40.34 -15.76 26.60
CA LYS A 260 41.69 -15.62 27.17
C LYS A 260 42.37 -14.34 26.67
N LYS A 261 42.27 -14.06 25.36
CA LYS A 261 42.90 -12.88 24.77
C LYS A 261 42.26 -11.56 25.22
N LEU A 262 40.94 -11.52 25.34
CA LEU A 262 40.22 -10.36 25.89
C LEU A 262 40.61 -10.06 27.34
N ILE A 263 40.81 -11.09 28.16
CA ILE A 263 41.34 -10.96 29.53
C ILE A 263 42.78 -10.44 29.51
N GLU A 264 43.65 -10.97 28.64
CA GLU A 264 45.03 -10.50 28.49
C GLU A 264 45.11 -9.03 28.07
N LEU A 265 44.17 -8.56 27.25
CA LEU A 265 44.07 -7.16 26.80
C LEU A 265 43.41 -6.25 27.84
N GLY A 266 42.86 -6.79 28.93
CA GLY A 266 42.15 -6.01 29.96
C GLY A 266 40.77 -5.50 29.51
N MET A 267 40.18 -6.11 28.47
CA MET A 267 38.87 -5.71 27.95
C MET A 267 37.70 -6.31 28.73
N ILE A 268 37.94 -7.43 29.41
CA ILE A 268 36.96 -8.09 30.30
C ILE A 268 37.64 -8.54 31.60
N PRO A 269 36.91 -8.64 32.73
CA PRO A 269 37.46 -9.11 34.00
C PRO A 269 38.02 -10.54 33.95
N LYS A 270 39.00 -10.85 34.79
CA LYS A 270 39.62 -12.20 34.87
C LYS A 270 38.66 -13.27 35.37
N ASP A 271 37.72 -12.88 36.23
CA ASP A 271 36.69 -13.69 36.86
C ASP A 271 35.34 -13.59 36.13
N VAL A 272 35.32 -13.01 34.93
CA VAL A 272 34.11 -12.92 34.11
C VAL A 272 33.50 -14.29 33.90
N LYS A 273 32.20 -14.39 34.13
CA LYS A 273 31.43 -15.59 33.83
C LYS A 273 30.82 -15.44 32.43
N PRO A 274 31.38 -16.10 31.40
CA PRO A 274 30.81 -16.00 30.06
C PRO A 274 29.44 -16.66 30.02
N HIS A 275 28.51 -16.09 29.25
CA HIS A 275 27.23 -16.72 29.00
C HIS A 275 27.45 -18.12 28.37
N PRO A 276 26.65 -19.14 28.75
CA PRO A 276 26.66 -20.42 28.06
C PRO A 276 26.34 -20.27 26.57
N VAL A 277 26.95 -21.09 25.72
CA VAL A 277 26.59 -21.11 24.28
C VAL A 277 25.18 -21.70 24.14
N VAL A 278 24.26 -20.96 23.52
CA VAL A 278 22.88 -21.40 23.25
C VAL A 278 22.72 -21.69 21.76
N ALA A 279 22.63 -22.98 21.40
CA ALA A 279 22.62 -23.44 20.01
C ALA A 279 21.89 -24.79 19.86
N ASP A 280 20.81 -25.01 20.61
CA ASP A 280 20.07 -26.29 20.66
C ASP A 280 19.50 -26.72 19.30
N GLU A 281 19.36 -25.79 18.37
CA GLU A 281 18.89 -26.03 17.01
C GLU A 281 19.94 -26.62 16.05
N VAL A 282 21.22 -26.69 16.46
CA VAL A 282 22.32 -27.26 15.66
C VAL A 282 23.19 -28.21 16.47
N LEU A 283 23.75 -29.22 15.81
CA LEU A 283 24.61 -30.22 16.45
C LEU A 283 25.81 -29.59 17.19
N GLY A 284 26.23 -30.22 18.28
CA GLY A 284 27.50 -29.93 18.94
C GLY A 284 28.68 -30.29 18.04
N TRP A 285 29.82 -29.62 18.23
CA TRP A 285 31.03 -29.90 17.45
C TRP A 285 31.42 -31.37 17.54
N ASP A 286 31.41 -31.96 18.75
CA ASP A 286 31.78 -33.36 18.97
C ASP A 286 30.78 -34.37 18.38
N GLU A 287 29.54 -33.93 18.10
CA GLU A 287 28.48 -34.75 17.52
C GLU A 287 28.47 -34.71 15.98
N MET A 288 29.22 -33.79 15.37
CA MET A 288 29.37 -33.71 13.90
C MET A 288 30.31 -34.78 13.37
N ASP A 289 30.00 -35.32 12.20
CA ASP A 289 30.94 -36.14 11.42
C ASP A 289 32.08 -35.29 10.82
N ASP A 290 33.09 -35.96 10.28
CA ASP A 290 34.31 -35.31 9.76
C ASP A 290 34.01 -34.35 8.59
N PHE A 291 33.02 -34.68 7.75
CA PHE A 291 32.63 -33.83 6.63
C PHE A 291 32.01 -32.52 7.14
N HIS A 292 31.05 -32.60 8.06
CA HIS A 292 30.38 -31.42 8.62
C HIS A 292 31.34 -30.54 9.43
N LYS A 293 32.28 -31.13 10.19
CA LYS A 293 33.36 -30.38 10.87
C LYS A 293 34.23 -29.62 9.88
N LYS A 294 34.64 -30.29 8.79
CA LYS A 294 35.48 -29.64 7.77
C LYS A 294 34.73 -28.56 7.02
N ALA A 295 33.47 -28.79 6.63
CA ALA A 295 32.63 -27.78 5.99
C ALA A 295 32.43 -26.55 6.88
N SER A 296 32.12 -26.76 8.17
CA SER A 296 31.97 -25.69 9.15
C SER A 296 33.27 -24.89 9.36
N SER A 297 34.43 -25.57 9.38
CA SER A 297 35.74 -24.92 9.41
C SER A 297 35.97 -24.08 8.16
N CYS A 298 35.71 -24.61 6.96
CA CYS A 298 35.84 -23.89 5.70
C CYS A 298 34.96 -22.62 5.67
N SER A 299 33.74 -22.67 6.24
CA SER A 299 32.90 -21.48 6.38
C SER A 299 33.53 -20.40 7.27
N MET A 300 34.19 -20.78 8.37
CA MET A 300 34.93 -19.85 9.23
C MET A 300 36.22 -19.34 8.56
N GLU A 301 36.91 -20.16 7.78
CA GLU A 301 38.04 -19.74 6.93
C GLU A 301 37.61 -18.67 5.91
N ALA A 302 36.46 -18.88 5.27
CA ALA A 302 35.87 -17.90 4.35
C ALA A 302 35.52 -16.60 5.09
N TYR A 303 34.88 -16.67 6.26
CA TYR A 303 34.58 -15.51 7.10
C TYR A 303 35.84 -14.70 7.46
N ALA A 304 36.90 -15.37 7.92
CA ALA A 304 38.17 -14.73 8.25
C ALA A 304 38.81 -14.06 7.02
N GLY A 305 38.73 -14.71 5.85
CA GLY A 305 39.15 -14.12 4.58
C GLY A 305 38.36 -12.85 4.21
N MET A 306 37.05 -12.81 4.50
CA MET A 306 36.23 -11.60 4.28
C MET A 306 36.67 -10.44 5.16
N VAL A 307 36.95 -10.71 6.44
CA VAL A 307 37.40 -9.70 7.40
C VAL A 307 38.78 -9.16 7.02
N GLU A 308 39.73 -10.02 6.62
CA GLU A 308 41.06 -9.57 6.16
C GLU A 308 40.96 -8.72 4.87
N CYS A 309 40.09 -9.10 3.92
CA CYS A 309 39.88 -8.33 2.71
C CYS A 309 39.21 -6.96 2.99
N LEU A 310 38.26 -6.92 3.94
CA LEU A 310 37.69 -5.66 4.43
C LEU A 310 38.78 -4.77 5.04
N ASP A 311 39.62 -5.31 5.92
CA ASP A 311 40.73 -4.58 6.54
C ASP A 311 41.72 -4.04 5.51
N HIS A 312 42.06 -4.85 4.49
CA HIS A 312 42.91 -4.42 3.38
C HIS A 312 42.35 -3.17 2.68
N ASN A 313 41.03 -3.12 2.45
CA ASN A 313 40.38 -1.99 1.81
C ASN A 313 40.28 -0.74 2.71
N ILE A 314 40.20 -0.92 4.04
CA ILE A 314 40.40 0.16 5.01
C ILE A 314 41.82 0.72 4.90
N GLY A 315 42.83 -0.15 4.81
CA GLY A 315 44.22 0.23 4.59
C GLY A 315 44.40 1.08 3.35
N ARG A 316 43.88 0.64 2.19
CA ARG A 316 43.95 1.39 0.92
C ARG A 316 43.42 2.83 1.03
N VAL A 317 42.32 3.03 1.75
CA VAL A 317 41.72 4.36 1.93
C VAL A 317 42.53 5.21 2.92
N THR A 318 42.92 4.64 4.05
CA THR A 318 43.66 5.36 5.10
C THR A 318 45.09 5.69 4.68
N ASP A 319 45.77 4.79 3.98
CA ASP A 319 47.11 5.03 3.39
C ASP A 319 47.05 6.14 2.32
N TYR A 320 45.97 6.22 1.54
CA TYR A 320 45.79 7.33 0.61
C TYR A 320 45.64 8.66 1.34
N LEU A 321 44.78 8.73 2.36
CA LEU A 321 44.63 9.92 3.20
C LEU A 321 45.95 10.33 3.87
N GLU A 322 46.77 9.36 4.29
CA GLU A 322 48.12 9.59 4.82
C GLU A 322 49.01 10.21 3.74
N SER A 323 49.03 9.62 2.53
CA SER A 323 49.87 10.07 1.42
C SER A 323 49.59 11.51 0.95
N ILE A 324 48.35 12.00 1.14
CA ILE A 324 47.96 13.38 0.79
C ILE A 324 47.93 14.33 1.99
N GLY A 325 48.35 13.87 3.18
CA GLY A 325 48.45 14.66 4.40
C GLY A 325 47.10 15.03 5.05
N GLU A 326 46.02 14.31 4.75
CA GLU A 326 44.69 14.57 5.30
C GLU A 326 44.32 13.64 6.46
N LEU A 327 45.09 12.57 6.71
CA LEU A 327 44.78 11.55 7.72
C LEU A 327 44.63 12.15 9.13
N ASP A 328 45.53 13.04 9.57
CA ASP A 328 45.49 13.61 10.93
C ASP A 328 44.34 14.62 11.13
N ASN A 329 43.85 15.22 10.05
CA ASN A 329 42.67 16.08 10.09
C ASN A 329 41.37 15.31 9.78
N THR A 330 41.43 13.97 9.72
CA THR A 330 40.24 13.14 9.49
C THR A 330 39.86 12.43 10.79
N TYR A 331 38.65 12.66 11.27
CA TYR A 331 38.05 11.86 12.33
C TYR A 331 37.61 10.53 11.72
N ILE A 332 38.21 9.43 12.20
CA ILE A 332 37.95 8.08 11.73
C ILE A 332 37.26 7.30 12.84
N MET A 333 36.18 6.62 12.50
CA MET A 333 35.51 5.69 13.39
C MET A 333 35.26 4.38 12.67
N PHE A 334 35.71 3.27 13.25
CA PHE A 334 35.47 1.90 12.77
C PHE A 334 34.64 1.15 13.80
N PHE A 335 33.57 0.49 13.37
CA PHE A 335 32.73 -0.36 14.21
C PHE A 335 31.91 -1.35 13.38
N SER A 336 31.23 -2.29 14.04
CA SER A 336 30.21 -3.13 13.38
C SER A 336 28.80 -2.62 13.61
N ASP A 337 27.88 -2.84 12.68
CA ASP A 337 26.48 -2.41 12.80
C ASP A 337 25.62 -3.20 13.79
N ASN A 338 26.04 -4.40 14.20
CA ASN A 338 25.41 -5.21 15.23
C ASN A 338 26.39 -6.31 15.69
N GLY A 339 25.97 -7.13 16.65
CA GLY A 339 26.72 -8.34 17.03
C GLY A 339 26.89 -9.34 15.88
N ALA A 340 27.70 -10.38 16.12
CA ALA A 340 28.00 -11.44 15.14
C ALA A 340 26.73 -12.20 14.68
N GLU A 341 26.67 -12.69 13.44
CA GLU A 341 25.44 -13.33 12.88
C GLU A 341 25.26 -14.82 13.24
N GLY A 342 24.63 -15.12 14.38
CA GLY A 342 24.41 -16.50 14.81
C GLY A 342 23.18 -17.20 14.24
N ALA A 343 22.49 -16.67 13.22
CA ALA A 343 21.35 -17.34 12.61
C ALA A 343 21.70 -18.74 12.07
N ALA A 344 20.88 -19.72 12.44
CA ALA A 344 20.80 -21.03 11.78
C ALA A 344 19.63 -21.00 10.79
N TYR A 345 19.85 -20.50 9.56
CA TYR A 345 18.77 -20.36 8.58
C TYR A 345 18.11 -21.69 8.21
N GLU A 346 18.86 -22.79 8.26
CA GLU A 346 18.37 -24.17 8.13
C GLU A 346 17.38 -24.58 9.22
N ALA A 347 17.34 -23.88 10.35
CA ALA A 347 16.42 -24.13 11.45
C ALA A 347 15.20 -23.19 11.46
N TYR A 348 15.21 -22.11 10.66
CA TYR A 348 14.10 -21.17 10.60
C TYR A 348 12.98 -21.67 9.69
N PRO A 349 11.74 -21.88 10.21
CA PRO A 349 10.63 -22.39 9.39
C PRO A 349 10.29 -21.52 8.17
N MET A 350 10.60 -20.22 8.23
CA MET A 350 10.40 -19.27 7.14
C MET A 350 11.22 -19.60 5.89
N VAL A 351 12.40 -20.21 6.04
CA VAL A 351 13.37 -20.34 4.94
C VAL A 351 13.89 -21.76 4.77
N ALA A 352 14.02 -22.54 5.84
CA ALA A 352 14.70 -23.85 5.88
C ALA A 352 14.33 -24.83 4.76
N GLY A 353 13.07 -24.91 4.32
CA GLY A 353 12.65 -25.83 3.25
C GLY A 353 13.06 -25.34 1.86
N GLU A 354 12.42 -24.26 1.40
CA GLU A 354 12.64 -23.72 0.06
C GLU A 354 14.08 -23.24 -0.15
N LEU A 355 14.72 -22.66 0.89
CA LEU A 355 16.10 -22.19 0.82
C LEU A 355 17.08 -23.34 0.66
N MET A 356 16.96 -24.40 1.48
CA MET A 356 17.91 -25.51 1.44
C MET A 356 17.76 -26.33 0.16
N GLU A 357 16.53 -26.53 -0.34
CA GLU A 357 16.29 -27.16 -1.64
C GLU A 357 16.90 -26.33 -2.79
N HIS A 358 16.74 -25.01 -2.75
CA HIS A 358 17.32 -24.12 -3.76
C HIS A 358 18.85 -24.13 -3.71
N ILE A 359 19.45 -23.98 -2.51
CA ILE A 359 20.90 -24.05 -2.33
C ILE A 359 21.45 -25.38 -2.82
N GLY A 360 20.86 -26.51 -2.40
CA GLY A 360 21.32 -27.84 -2.80
C GLY A 360 21.22 -28.13 -4.30
N LYS A 361 20.36 -27.40 -5.02
CA LYS A 361 20.17 -27.57 -6.46
C LYS A 361 21.05 -26.65 -7.30
N TYR A 362 21.27 -25.42 -6.85
CA TYR A 362 21.84 -24.34 -7.68
C TYR A 362 23.19 -23.81 -7.22
N TYR A 363 23.63 -24.15 -6.01
CA TYR A 363 24.91 -23.72 -5.46
C TYR A 363 25.82 -24.92 -5.21
N ASN A 364 27.12 -24.66 -5.20
CA ASN A 364 28.16 -25.65 -4.94
C ASN A 364 28.80 -25.40 -3.58
N ASN A 365 28.35 -26.14 -2.56
CA ASN A 365 28.90 -26.10 -1.20
C ASN A 365 29.82 -27.31 -0.92
N SER A 366 30.53 -27.84 -1.94
CA SER A 366 31.63 -28.78 -1.72
C SER A 366 32.77 -28.13 -0.92
N LEU A 367 33.54 -28.93 -0.19
CA LEU A 367 34.57 -28.43 0.74
C LEU A 367 35.60 -27.51 0.06
N GLU A 368 35.97 -27.83 -1.18
CA GLU A 368 36.93 -27.05 -1.98
C GLU A 368 36.32 -25.76 -2.55
N ASN A 369 34.99 -25.64 -2.58
CA ASN A 369 34.28 -24.52 -3.21
C ASN A 369 33.67 -23.51 -2.21
N ILE A 370 33.55 -23.87 -0.93
CA ILE A 370 33.08 -22.95 0.11
C ILE A 370 33.94 -21.66 0.10
N GLY A 371 33.28 -20.50 -0.03
CA GLY A 371 33.93 -19.19 -0.14
C GLY A 371 33.99 -18.63 -1.55
N ASN A 372 33.76 -19.44 -2.60
CA ASN A 372 33.71 -18.99 -3.99
C ASN A 372 32.34 -18.40 -4.36
N LYS A 373 32.29 -17.71 -5.52
CA LYS A 373 31.12 -16.99 -6.04
C LYS A 373 29.82 -17.80 -6.12
N ASP A 374 29.90 -19.10 -6.36
CA ASP A 374 28.77 -20.02 -6.53
C ASP A 374 28.54 -20.92 -5.29
N SER A 375 29.17 -20.59 -4.16
CA SER A 375 28.85 -21.14 -2.84
C SER A 375 27.88 -20.22 -2.09
N PHE A 376 27.08 -20.78 -1.19
CA PHE A 376 26.16 -20.04 -0.32
C PHE A 376 26.12 -20.70 1.05
N VAL A 377 26.86 -20.13 2.00
CA VAL A 377 26.95 -20.65 3.37
C VAL A 377 26.89 -19.51 4.39
N TRP A 378 26.57 -19.88 5.62
CA TRP A 378 26.66 -19.08 6.84
C TRP A 378 27.34 -19.94 7.92
N TYR A 379 27.93 -19.33 8.95
CA TYR A 379 28.69 -20.07 9.98
C TYR A 379 27.86 -20.50 11.21
N GLY A 380 26.61 -20.03 11.34
CA GLY A 380 25.72 -20.41 12.43
C GLY A 380 26.08 -19.93 13.85
N PRO A 381 25.30 -20.35 14.86
CA PRO A 381 25.28 -19.76 16.21
C PRO A 381 26.52 -20.01 17.06
N ARG A 382 27.26 -21.09 16.81
CA ARG A 382 28.43 -21.47 17.64
C ARG A 382 29.65 -20.59 17.32
N TRP A 383 29.92 -20.36 16.02
CA TRP A 383 30.99 -19.45 15.59
C TRP A 383 30.69 -18.00 15.98
N ALA A 384 29.44 -17.55 15.82
CA ALA A 384 29.03 -16.22 16.28
C ALA A 384 29.25 -16.00 17.79
N GLN A 385 28.87 -16.99 18.62
CA GLN A 385 29.07 -16.91 20.08
C GLN A 385 30.52 -17.06 20.52
N ALA A 386 31.42 -17.55 19.66
CA ALA A 386 32.85 -17.45 19.90
C ALA A 386 33.32 -16.00 19.83
N ALA A 387 32.76 -15.21 18.90
CA ALA A 387 33.13 -13.83 18.68
C ALA A 387 32.46 -12.84 19.66
N THR A 388 31.24 -13.12 20.14
CA THR A 388 30.49 -12.25 21.08
C THR A 388 30.84 -12.49 22.55
N ALA A 389 31.45 -13.64 22.89
CA ALA A 389 31.82 -13.98 24.25
C ALA A 389 32.64 -12.85 24.94
N PRO A 390 32.35 -12.52 26.20
CA PRO A 390 31.52 -13.26 27.17
C PRO A 390 30.01 -13.01 27.08
N SER A 391 29.57 -12.13 26.19
CA SER A 391 28.20 -11.64 26.14
C SER A 391 27.18 -12.72 25.76
N ARG A 392 25.93 -12.51 26.16
CA ARG A 392 24.82 -13.40 25.85
C ARG A 392 24.37 -13.26 24.39
N LEU A 393 24.29 -14.40 23.70
CA LEU A 393 23.77 -14.53 22.33
C LEU A 393 24.55 -13.66 21.31
N TYR A 394 23.83 -13.11 20.33
CA TYR A 394 24.37 -12.62 19.07
C TYR A 394 23.36 -11.71 18.34
N LYS A 395 23.59 -11.34 17.07
CA LYS A 395 22.71 -10.51 16.24
C LYS A 395 21.22 -10.87 16.37
N ALA A 396 20.39 -9.84 16.25
CA ALA A 396 18.95 -9.85 16.37
C ALA A 396 18.41 -10.09 17.78
N TYR A 397 19.27 -10.11 18.81
CA TYR A 397 18.89 -10.08 20.22
C TYR A 397 19.33 -8.77 20.89
N THR A 398 18.54 -8.28 21.85
CA THR A 398 18.82 -7.04 22.58
C THR A 398 19.82 -7.22 23.72
N THR A 399 20.26 -8.45 23.97
CA THR A 399 21.34 -8.80 24.91
C THR A 399 22.68 -8.23 24.45
N GLU A 400 23.68 -8.14 25.33
CA GLU A 400 24.98 -7.54 25.00
C GLU A 400 25.66 -8.21 23.80
N GLY A 401 25.40 -9.49 23.50
CA GLY A 401 25.97 -10.15 22.34
C GLY A 401 25.42 -9.66 21.01
N GLY A 402 24.23 -9.05 21.00
CA GLY A 402 23.61 -8.49 19.79
C GLY A 402 23.78 -6.98 19.64
N VAL A 403 23.92 -6.23 20.74
CA VAL A 403 24.01 -4.76 20.69
C VAL A 403 25.39 -4.18 21.00
N ARG A 404 26.26 -4.87 21.75
CA ARG A 404 27.63 -4.39 22.05
C ARG A 404 28.57 -4.78 20.91
N VAL A 405 29.20 -3.80 20.28
CA VAL A 405 29.99 -3.99 19.06
C VAL A 405 31.41 -3.44 19.25
N PRO A 406 32.42 -3.93 18.49
CA PRO A 406 33.77 -3.38 18.60
C PRO A 406 33.77 -1.98 18.02
N CYS A 407 34.51 -1.05 18.64
CA CYS A 407 34.62 0.32 18.15
C CYS A 407 36.02 0.90 18.35
N VAL A 408 36.54 1.55 17.31
CA VAL A 408 37.81 2.29 17.32
C VAL A 408 37.54 3.72 16.85
N ILE A 409 38.00 4.71 17.62
CA ILE A 409 37.98 6.13 17.26
C ILE A 409 39.41 6.63 17.12
N ARG A 410 39.70 7.35 16.04
CA ARG A 410 40.98 8.03 15.83
C ARG A 410 40.74 9.45 15.30
N TYR A 411 41.06 10.45 16.10
CA TYR A 411 41.18 11.85 15.69
C TYR A 411 42.22 12.63 16.54
N PRO A 412 43.52 12.59 16.16
CA PRO A 412 44.62 13.07 17.01
C PRO A 412 44.44 14.48 17.60
N PRO A 413 43.82 15.47 16.91
CA PRO A 413 43.57 16.78 17.50
C PRO A 413 42.72 16.77 18.78
N MET A 414 41.87 15.77 19.00
CA MET A 414 41.01 15.67 20.19
C MET A 414 41.48 14.65 21.21
N HIS A 415 42.05 13.52 20.79
CA HIS A 415 42.44 12.43 21.72
C HIS A 415 43.93 12.35 22.02
N LYS A 416 44.72 13.39 21.70
CA LYS A 416 46.17 13.41 21.93
C LYS A 416 46.55 13.03 23.37
N GLY A 417 47.46 12.08 23.53
CA GLY A 417 47.90 11.55 24.83
C GLY A 417 47.09 10.37 25.35
N ARG A 418 46.07 9.92 24.60
CA ARG A 418 45.24 8.74 24.89
C ARG A 418 45.40 7.66 23.82
N GLU A 419 46.46 7.71 23.03
CA GLU A 419 46.72 6.75 21.97
C GLU A 419 46.87 5.32 22.54
N GLY A 420 46.11 4.39 21.97
CA GLY A 420 46.07 2.99 22.38
C GLY A 420 45.18 2.71 23.59
N GLU A 421 44.48 3.70 24.14
CA GLU A 421 43.59 3.53 25.29
C GLU A 421 42.47 2.52 25.00
N ILE A 422 42.06 1.78 26.03
CA ILE A 422 40.87 0.91 26.04
C ILE A 422 39.94 1.45 27.13
N THR A 423 38.67 1.67 26.79
CA THR A 423 37.68 2.25 27.69
C THR A 423 36.34 1.55 27.56
N ASP A 424 35.66 1.39 28.69
CA ASP A 424 34.34 0.78 28.82
C ASP A 424 33.21 1.81 28.96
N THR A 425 33.49 3.09 28.71
CA THR A 425 32.45 4.13 28.73
C THR A 425 31.28 3.72 27.86
N PHE A 426 30.07 3.91 28.38
CA PHE A 426 28.87 3.70 27.58
C PHE A 426 28.78 4.77 26.50
N ALA A 427 28.61 4.32 25.25
CA ALA A 427 28.39 5.16 24.08
C ALA A 427 27.52 4.39 23.08
N THR A 428 26.84 5.09 22.17
CA THR A 428 25.91 4.50 21.22
C THR A 428 26.11 5.05 19.81
N VAL A 429 25.65 4.32 18.80
CA VAL A 429 25.64 4.80 17.40
C VAL A 429 24.85 6.11 17.21
N MET A 430 23.92 6.46 18.11
CA MET A 430 23.21 7.74 18.07
C MET A 430 24.11 8.93 18.37
N ASP A 431 25.25 8.72 19.02
CA ASP A 431 26.19 9.77 19.41
C ASP A 431 27.07 10.25 18.25
N ILE A 432 27.09 9.50 17.13
CA ILE A 432 27.91 9.80 15.95
C ILE A 432 27.46 11.11 15.31
N ALA A 433 26.19 11.25 14.94
CA ALA A 433 25.68 12.46 14.29
C ALA A 433 25.93 13.76 15.11
N PRO A 434 25.58 13.85 16.41
CA PRO A 434 25.86 15.06 17.20
C PRO A 434 27.36 15.35 17.34
N THR A 435 28.21 14.33 17.50
CA THR A 435 29.67 14.51 17.57
C THR A 435 30.25 15.11 16.28
N LEU A 436 29.82 14.59 15.13
CA LEU A 436 30.27 15.06 13.81
C LEU A 436 29.78 16.49 13.53
N LEU A 437 28.54 16.80 13.88
CA LEU A 437 27.99 18.15 13.77
C LEU A 437 28.73 19.14 14.69
N SER A 438 29.07 18.74 15.92
CA SER A 438 29.86 19.54 16.85
C SER A 438 31.27 19.84 16.31
N LEU A 439 31.98 18.80 15.84
CA LEU A 439 33.29 18.96 15.19
C LEU A 439 33.24 19.84 13.93
N ALA A 440 32.11 19.83 13.22
CA ALA A 440 31.90 20.61 12.02
C ALA A 440 31.47 22.07 12.28
N ASP A 441 31.19 22.42 13.55
CA ASP A 441 30.55 23.68 13.95
C ASP A 441 29.21 23.92 13.21
N ILE A 442 28.40 22.86 13.11
CA ILE A 442 27.08 22.89 12.46
C ILE A 442 26.01 22.55 13.50
N LYS A 443 24.94 23.34 13.57
CA LYS A 443 23.79 23.05 14.43
C LYS A 443 22.79 22.13 13.73
N HIS A 444 22.21 21.20 14.47
CA HIS A 444 21.11 20.39 13.97
C HIS A 444 19.86 21.25 13.71
N PRO A 445 19.13 21.08 12.60
CA PRO A 445 18.08 22.00 12.18
C PRO A 445 16.70 21.82 12.84
N SER A 446 16.54 20.88 13.79
CA SER A 446 15.24 20.66 14.46
C SER A 446 14.70 21.95 15.12
N PRO A 447 13.37 22.22 15.07
CA PRO A 447 12.29 21.30 14.68
C PRO A 447 11.92 21.26 13.19
N GLU A 448 12.50 22.08 12.32
CA GLU A 448 12.09 22.15 10.91
C GLU A 448 13.28 22.11 9.95
N TRP A 449 13.16 21.30 8.89
CA TRP A 449 14.16 21.22 7.84
C TRP A 449 13.50 21.21 6.47
N LYS A 450 13.83 22.18 5.61
CA LYS A 450 13.35 22.26 4.21
C LYS A 450 11.82 22.12 4.10
N GLY A 451 11.07 22.78 5.00
CA GLY A 451 9.61 22.79 5.01
C GLY A 451 8.94 21.55 5.61
N ARG A 452 9.69 20.65 6.26
CA ARG A 452 9.14 19.49 6.98
C ARG A 452 9.54 19.50 8.46
N GLN A 453 8.65 19.00 9.31
CA GLN A 453 8.94 18.81 10.74
C GLN A 453 9.90 17.64 10.93
N ILE A 454 10.91 17.82 11.79
CA ILE A 454 11.89 16.80 12.12
C ILE A 454 12.11 16.71 13.63
N VAL A 455 12.45 15.52 14.11
CA VAL A 455 12.76 15.29 15.52
C VAL A 455 14.17 15.75 15.89
N PRO A 456 14.43 16.12 17.16
CA PRO A 456 15.79 16.32 17.65
C PRO A 456 16.54 14.99 17.77
N MET A 457 17.87 15.08 17.81
CA MET A 457 18.74 13.92 18.09
C MET A 457 18.60 13.50 19.56
N ARG A 458 18.70 12.19 19.82
CA ARG A 458 18.72 11.60 21.16
C ARG A 458 20.14 11.33 21.66
N GLY A 459 21.08 11.07 20.74
CA GLY A 459 22.49 10.90 21.10
C GLY A 459 23.16 12.20 21.55
N LYS A 460 24.39 12.07 22.05
CA LYS A 460 25.19 13.16 22.60
C LYS A 460 26.49 13.39 21.87
N ASP A 461 26.97 14.62 21.97
CA ASP A 461 28.31 14.99 21.52
C ASP A 461 29.38 14.32 22.40
N MET A 462 30.20 13.46 21.80
CA MET A 462 31.30 12.76 22.46
C MET A 462 32.56 13.63 22.64
N ILE A 463 32.64 14.84 22.06
CA ILE A 463 33.87 15.66 22.10
C ILE A 463 34.33 16.05 23.51
N PRO A 464 33.46 16.42 24.46
CA PRO A 464 33.88 16.67 25.83
C PRO A 464 34.59 15.46 26.45
N TRP A 465 34.09 14.26 26.20
CA TRP A 465 34.73 13.02 26.64
C TRP A 465 36.02 12.71 25.87
N LEU A 466 35.99 12.82 24.55
CA LEU A 466 37.14 12.52 23.68
C LEU A 466 38.35 13.40 24.04
N SER A 467 38.09 14.68 24.35
CA SER A 467 39.09 15.67 24.78
C SER A 467 39.51 15.58 26.26
N GLY A 468 38.95 14.63 27.03
CA GLY A 468 39.26 14.46 28.45
C GLY A 468 38.70 15.55 29.37
N LYS A 469 37.72 16.34 28.90
CA LYS A 469 37.02 17.35 29.71
C LYS A 469 35.87 16.76 30.53
N GLN A 470 35.42 15.56 30.16
CA GLN A 470 34.42 14.78 30.88
C GLN A 470 34.86 13.32 30.93
N ASP A 471 34.54 12.64 32.04
CA ASP A 471 34.94 11.24 32.24
C ASP A 471 34.01 10.26 31.49
N LEU A 472 32.75 10.64 31.29
CA LEU A 472 31.71 9.82 30.67
C LEU A 472 31.05 10.57 29.52
N VAL A 473 30.60 9.84 28.50
CA VAL A 473 29.78 10.38 27.39
C VAL A 473 28.35 10.67 27.87
N HIS A 474 27.77 9.74 28.63
CA HIS A 474 26.39 9.81 29.13
C HIS A 474 26.35 9.83 30.65
N ASP A 475 25.33 10.47 31.22
CA ASP A 475 25.10 10.46 32.66
C ASP A 475 24.57 9.07 33.08
N PRO A 476 25.08 8.44 34.16
CA PRO A 476 24.58 7.15 34.62
C PRO A 476 23.08 7.11 34.97
N GLY A 477 22.45 8.27 35.19
CA GLY A 477 21.02 8.43 35.42
C GLY A 477 20.16 8.38 34.15
N GLU A 478 20.76 8.42 32.96
CA GLU A 478 20.05 8.35 31.67
C GLU A 478 19.68 6.92 31.29
N ALA A 479 18.56 6.79 30.57
CA ALA A 479 18.00 5.52 30.17
C ALA A 479 18.06 5.32 28.66
N PHE A 480 18.42 4.10 28.23
CA PHE A 480 18.57 3.73 26.83
C PHE A 480 17.78 2.45 26.57
N GLY A 481 16.90 2.48 25.56
CA GLY A 481 16.05 1.35 25.19
C GLY A 481 16.48 0.72 23.86
N TRP A 482 16.13 -0.55 23.68
CA TRP A 482 16.26 -1.29 22.43
C TRP A 482 15.02 -2.14 22.21
N GLU A 483 14.50 -2.20 20.99
CA GLU A 483 13.49 -3.17 20.59
C GLU A 483 13.84 -3.70 19.20
N LEU A 484 13.77 -5.02 19.02
CA LEU A 484 13.79 -5.61 17.69
C LEU A 484 13.05 -6.94 17.67
N CYS A 485 11.99 -7.02 16.86
CA CYS A 485 11.20 -8.24 16.68
C CYS A 485 10.62 -8.81 17.99
N GLY A 486 10.16 -7.95 18.90
CA GLY A 486 9.57 -8.36 20.17
C GLY A 486 10.57 -8.85 21.20
N ARG A 487 11.86 -8.58 20.97
CA ARG A 487 12.93 -8.65 21.97
C ARG A 487 13.19 -7.22 22.42
N ALA A 488 13.28 -7.01 23.72
CA ALA A 488 13.38 -5.67 24.28
C ALA A 488 14.50 -5.60 25.32
N ALA A 489 15.10 -4.43 25.45
CA ALA A 489 15.97 -4.09 26.56
C ALA A 489 15.80 -2.64 26.99
N ILE A 490 16.07 -2.37 28.26
CA ILE A 490 16.17 -1.03 28.82
C ILE A 490 17.35 -1.00 29.80
N ARG A 491 18.20 0.01 29.68
CA ARG A 491 19.41 0.18 30.50
C ARG A 491 19.41 1.54 31.16
N LYS A 492 19.77 1.58 32.45
CA LYS A 492 20.10 2.81 33.20
C LYS A 492 21.39 2.57 33.98
N GLY A 493 22.45 3.29 33.62
CA GLY A 493 23.78 3.09 34.20
C GLY A 493 24.30 1.67 33.99
N ALA A 494 24.58 0.95 35.08
CA ALA A 494 25.03 -0.44 35.04
C ALA A 494 23.88 -1.47 34.96
N TRP A 495 22.65 -1.05 35.28
CA TRP A 495 21.51 -1.95 35.32
C TRP A 495 20.86 -2.06 33.95
N LYS A 496 20.59 -3.30 33.52
CA LYS A 496 19.90 -3.60 32.26
C LYS A 496 18.83 -4.64 32.52
N ALA A 497 17.63 -4.40 31.99
CA ALA A 497 16.58 -5.39 31.92
C ALA A 497 16.40 -5.86 30.48
N ASP A 498 16.30 -7.16 30.26
CA ASP A 498 16.08 -7.79 28.96
C ASP A 498 14.81 -8.63 28.95
N PHE A 499 14.11 -8.61 27.83
CA PHE A 499 12.99 -9.50 27.53
C PHE A 499 13.30 -10.30 26.27
N ILE A 500 13.66 -11.58 26.44
CA ILE A 500 13.91 -12.51 25.34
C ILE A 500 12.79 -13.57 25.29
N PRO A 501 12.03 -13.65 24.18
CA PRO A 501 10.97 -14.65 24.04
C PRO A 501 11.50 -16.08 23.97
N PHE A 502 10.66 -17.05 24.34
CA PHE A 502 10.88 -18.47 24.05
C PHE A 502 11.14 -18.71 22.55
N PRO A 503 12.04 -19.64 22.15
CA PRO A 503 12.80 -20.58 22.97
C PRO A 503 14.16 -20.08 23.48
N LYS A 504 14.64 -18.92 23.05
CA LYS A 504 15.99 -18.43 23.43
C LYS A 504 16.03 -17.70 24.77
N GLY A 505 14.85 -17.34 25.29
CA GLY A 505 14.66 -16.89 26.66
C GLY A 505 13.42 -17.53 27.27
N ASN A 506 12.94 -16.94 28.38
CA ASN A 506 11.82 -17.45 29.16
C ASN A 506 10.53 -16.62 28.98
N SER A 507 10.50 -15.69 28.02
CA SER A 507 9.39 -14.75 27.83
C SER A 507 9.04 -13.94 29.09
N ALA A 508 10.04 -13.59 29.90
CA ALA A 508 9.91 -12.72 31.05
C ALA A 508 11.05 -11.69 31.07
N TRP A 509 10.81 -10.55 31.71
CA TRP A 509 11.85 -9.58 31.99
C TRP A 509 12.85 -10.14 33.00
N GLN A 510 14.13 -10.07 32.64
CA GLN A 510 15.25 -10.49 33.46
C GLN A 510 16.13 -9.27 33.74
N LEU A 511 16.73 -9.18 34.92
CA LEU A 511 17.50 -8.01 35.35
C LEU A 511 18.98 -8.38 35.57
N TYR A 512 19.90 -7.55 35.09
CA TYR A 512 21.34 -7.75 35.21
C TYR A 512 22.07 -6.49 35.68
N ASP A 513 23.14 -6.67 36.46
CA ASP A 513 24.13 -5.64 36.78
C ASP A 513 25.37 -5.86 35.89
N LEU A 514 25.44 -5.13 34.77
CA LEU A 514 26.49 -5.28 33.77
C LEU A 514 27.90 -4.94 34.29
N SER A 515 28.01 -4.21 35.40
CA SER A 515 29.30 -3.91 36.01
C SER A 515 29.97 -5.14 36.65
N LYS A 516 29.16 -6.16 36.98
CA LYS A 516 29.61 -7.43 37.58
C LYS A 516 29.39 -8.63 36.67
N ASP A 517 28.33 -8.58 35.87
CA ASP A 517 27.87 -9.68 35.03
C ASP A 517 27.67 -9.21 33.57
N PRO A 518 28.77 -8.88 32.85
CA PRO A 518 28.70 -8.50 31.44
C PRO A 518 28.24 -9.65 30.52
N GLY A 519 28.11 -10.87 31.06
CA GLY A 519 27.57 -12.03 30.36
C GLY A 519 26.05 -12.19 30.51
N GLU A 520 25.37 -11.36 31.31
CA GLU A 520 23.91 -11.46 31.55
C GLU A 520 23.51 -12.89 31.98
N THR A 521 24.23 -13.44 32.96
CA THR A 521 24.16 -14.84 33.42
C THR A 521 23.42 -15.06 34.74
N GLU A 522 23.28 -14.03 35.57
CA GLU A 522 22.54 -14.08 36.84
C GLU A 522 21.35 -13.11 36.80
N ASP A 523 20.15 -13.66 36.70
CA ASP A 523 18.92 -12.87 36.75
C ASP A 523 18.62 -12.40 38.18
N LEU A 524 18.65 -11.09 38.37
CA LEU A 524 18.46 -10.38 39.63
C LEU A 524 17.03 -9.86 39.82
N ALA A 525 16.10 -10.14 38.89
CA ALA A 525 14.74 -9.59 38.91
C ALA A 525 13.99 -9.85 40.22
N THR A 526 14.18 -11.04 40.81
CA THR A 526 13.54 -11.43 42.08
C THR A 526 14.25 -10.86 43.32
N LYS A 527 15.54 -10.52 43.20
CA LYS A 527 16.34 -9.95 44.29
C LYS A 527 16.22 -8.43 44.37
N HIS A 528 16.04 -7.77 43.23
CA HIS A 528 15.93 -6.32 43.08
C HIS A 528 14.67 -5.92 42.30
N PRO A 529 13.47 -6.30 42.76
CA PRO A 529 12.22 -5.99 42.07
C PRO A 529 11.95 -4.49 41.97
N GLU A 530 12.48 -3.69 42.89
CA GLU A 530 12.42 -2.22 42.87
C GLU A 530 13.16 -1.61 41.68
N ILE A 531 14.35 -2.13 41.37
CA ILE A 531 15.16 -1.68 40.23
C ILE A 531 14.52 -2.14 38.93
N LEU A 532 14.04 -3.39 38.88
CA LEU A 532 13.31 -3.88 37.72
C LEU A 532 12.10 -2.99 37.44
N LYS A 533 11.31 -2.66 38.46
CA LYS A 533 10.14 -1.78 38.28
C LYS A 533 10.54 -0.41 37.72
N GLU A 534 11.59 0.22 38.27
CA GLU A 534 12.10 1.50 37.77
C GLU A 534 12.47 1.42 36.28
N LEU A 535 13.17 0.36 35.89
CA LEU A 535 13.53 0.13 34.49
C LEU A 535 12.31 -0.10 33.59
N LEU A 536 11.28 -0.79 34.08
CA LEU A 536 10.05 -1.01 33.31
C LEU A 536 9.24 0.29 33.14
N ASP A 537 9.22 1.18 34.14
CA ASP A 537 8.62 2.52 34.01
C ASP A 537 9.37 3.35 32.94
N LEU A 538 10.71 3.23 32.89
CA LEU A 538 11.54 3.87 31.85
C LEU A 538 11.36 3.22 30.47
N TRP A 539 11.10 1.92 30.41
CA TRP A 539 10.76 1.22 29.17
C TRP A 539 9.46 1.72 28.56
N GLU A 540 8.42 1.94 29.39
CA GLU A 540 7.17 2.54 28.93
C GLU A 540 7.40 3.95 28.38
N THR A 541 8.19 4.77 29.08
CA THR A 541 8.58 6.11 28.61
C THR A 541 9.33 6.04 27.26
N TYR A 542 10.29 5.12 27.13
CA TYR A 542 11.01 4.90 25.88
C TYR A 542 10.05 4.53 24.73
N CYS A 543 9.08 3.65 24.98
CA CYS A 543 8.09 3.27 23.97
C CYS A 543 7.18 4.43 23.54
N GLU A 544 6.82 5.32 24.47
CA GLU A 544 6.04 6.53 24.17
C GLU A 544 6.84 7.53 23.34
N GLU A 545 8.09 7.80 23.74
CA GLU A 545 8.96 8.78 23.07
C GLU A 545 9.39 8.35 21.67
N THR A 546 9.59 7.06 21.45
CA THR A 546 10.15 6.52 20.19
C THR A 546 9.12 5.91 19.27
N GLY A 547 7.92 5.58 19.77
CA GLY A 547 6.86 4.97 18.98
C GLY A 547 7.01 3.46 18.80
N VAL A 548 7.73 2.76 19.71
CA VAL A 548 7.77 1.29 19.73
C VAL A 548 6.36 0.74 19.76
N VAL A 549 6.13 -0.26 18.91
CA VAL A 549 4.89 -1.02 18.84
C VAL A 549 5.14 -2.41 19.44
N PRO A 550 4.70 -2.67 20.69
CA PRO A 550 4.96 -3.92 21.38
C PRO A 550 4.35 -5.12 20.65
N LEU A 551 5.10 -6.23 20.58
CA LEU A 551 4.62 -7.49 19.99
C LEU A 551 4.07 -8.49 21.01
N GLN A 552 4.17 -8.18 22.30
CA GLN A 552 3.71 -9.02 23.40
C GLN A 552 3.10 -8.16 24.53
N PRO A 553 2.06 -8.66 25.24
CA PRO A 553 1.47 -7.94 26.37
C PRO A 553 2.48 -7.58 27.47
N GLU A 554 3.47 -8.44 27.70
CA GLU A 554 4.52 -8.27 28.70
C GLU A 554 5.46 -7.08 28.40
N LEU A 555 5.40 -6.56 27.16
CA LEU A 555 6.17 -5.40 26.71
C LEU A 555 5.39 -4.07 26.87
N GLY A 556 4.17 -4.07 27.41
CA GLY A 556 3.49 -2.85 27.86
C GLY A 556 2.08 -2.61 27.30
N ALA A 557 1.39 -1.61 27.87
CA ALA A 557 -0.04 -1.34 27.67
C ALA A 557 -0.45 -0.98 26.23
N ARG A 558 0.46 -0.41 25.42
CA ARG A 558 0.22 -0.06 24.00
C ARG A 558 0.01 -1.27 23.09
N PHE A 559 0.24 -2.49 23.57
CA PHE A 559 -0.01 -3.72 22.84
C PHE A 559 -1.44 -3.77 22.27
N HIS A 560 -2.44 -3.32 23.03
CA HIS A 560 -3.84 -3.35 22.59
C HIS A 560 -4.14 -2.29 21.51
N GLU A 561 -3.70 -1.05 21.69
CA GLU A 561 -3.87 0.03 20.70
C GLU A 561 -3.21 -0.31 19.36
N ALA A 562 -2.04 -0.96 19.39
CA ALA A 562 -1.32 -1.38 18.19
C ALA A 562 -2.00 -2.50 17.41
N VAL A 563 -2.77 -3.36 18.09
CA VAL A 563 -3.57 -4.40 17.45
C VAL A 563 -4.82 -3.79 16.78
N GLU A 564 -5.23 -2.59 17.18
CA GLU A 564 -6.49 -1.94 16.79
C GLU A 564 -6.34 -0.85 15.70
N ALA A 565 -5.16 -0.27 15.50
CA ALA A 565 -4.91 0.81 14.52
C ALA A 565 -3.92 0.40 13.41
N GLN A 566 -4.20 0.74 12.14
CA GLN A 566 -3.25 0.61 11.01
C GLN A 566 -3.33 1.83 10.07
N MET A 567 -2.19 2.33 9.56
CA MET A 567 -2.16 3.40 8.55
C MET A 567 -2.72 2.94 7.19
N LYS A 568 -3.06 3.91 6.33
CA LYS A 568 -3.63 3.65 5.00
C LYS A 568 -2.61 2.96 4.07
N GLU A 569 -3.07 2.05 3.24
CA GLU A 569 -2.24 1.37 2.23
C GLU A 569 -1.69 2.41 1.23
N GLY A 570 -0.36 2.47 1.03
CA GLY A 570 0.35 3.48 0.22
C GLY A 570 1.24 4.46 1.01
N GLU A 571 1.15 4.50 2.34
CA GLU A 571 2.01 5.37 3.19
C GLU A 571 3.30 4.68 3.71
N TRP A 572 3.68 3.53 3.14
CA TRP A 572 4.74 2.61 3.60
C TRP A 572 5.37 1.89 2.41
N ILE A 573 6.52 1.21 2.59
CA ILE A 573 7.24 0.62 1.45
C ILE A 573 6.44 -0.51 0.80
N GLU A 574 5.90 -0.21 -0.37
CA GLU A 574 5.72 -1.22 -1.40
C GLU A 574 7.11 -1.61 -1.89
N TYR A 575 7.41 -2.91 -1.93
CA TYR A 575 8.60 -3.39 -2.63
C TYR A 575 8.37 -3.11 -4.12
N GLU A 576 8.81 -1.96 -4.61
CA GLU A 576 8.50 -1.43 -5.95
C GLU A 576 9.50 -1.86 -7.05
N TYR A 577 10.26 -2.95 -6.85
CA TYR A 577 11.11 -3.53 -7.90
C TYR A 577 10.33 -3.96 -9.16
N TRP A 578 9.00 -3.89 -9.11
CA TRP A 578 8.06 -4.09 -10.20
C TRP A 578 7.83 -2.87 -11.11
N LYS A 579 8.45 -1.72 -10.80
CA LYS A 579 8.36 -0.51 -11.62
C LYS A 579 9.15 -0.70 -12.93
N PRO A 580 8.57 -0.32 -14.09
CA PRO A 580 9.27 -0.38 -15.38
C PRO A 580 10.62 0.33 -15.31
N GLY A 581 11.69 -0.37 -15.71
CA GLY A 581 13.06 0.15 -15.73
C GLY A 581 13.94 -0.24 -14.53
N ALA A 582 13.41 -0.92 -13.50
CA ALA A 582 14.20 -1.48 -12.40
C ALA A 582 14.92 -2.81 -12.78
N LEU A 583 14.34 -3.60 -13.70
CA LEU A 583 14.88 -4.83 -14.30
C LEU A 583 14.44 -4.94 -15.78
N GLU A 584 15.02 -5.86 -16.57
CA GLU A 584 14.63 -6.08 -17.98
C GLU A 584 13.18 -6.58 -18.16
N GLU A 585 12.44 -6.01 -19.12
CA GLU A 585 10.98 -6.20 -19.32
C GLU A 585 10.56 -7.66 -19.62
N ARG A 586 11.42 -8.46 -20.26
CA ARG A 586 11.15 -9.88 -20.55
C ARG A 586 11.02 -10.71 -19.27
N ARG A 587 11.81 -10.36 -18.25
CA ARG A 587 11.85 -11.02 -16.93
C ARG A 587 10.75 -10.54 -15.99
N ARG A 588 9.93 -9.57 -16.39
CA ARG A 588 8.75 -9.14 -15.62
C ARG A 588 7.56 -10.07 -15.82
N GLN A 589 7.43 -10.64 -17.03
CA GLN A 589 6.24 -11.41 -17.43
C GLN A 589 6.22 -12.84 -16.86
N GLU A 590 7.36 -13.36 -16.41
CA GLU A 590 7.49 -14.70 -15.84
C GLU A 590 7.05 -14.76 -14.36
N PHE A 591 7.01 -13.63 -13.65
CA PHE A 591 6.91 -13.57 -12.18
C PHE A 591 5.58 -13.02 -11.63
N VAL A 592 4.61 -12.66 -12.48
CA VAL A 592 3.28 -12.21 -12.03
C VAL A 592 2.37 -13.42 -11.82
N ARG A 593 2.35 -14.00 -10.61
CA ARG A 593 1.17 -14.72 -10.12
C ARG A 593 0.29 -13.76 -9.33
N GLU A 594 -0.76 -13.26 -9.98
CA GLU A 594 -1.86 -12.58 -9.30
C GLU A 594 -2.49 -13.52 -8.25
N ILE A 595 -2.27 -13.26 -6.96
CA ILE A 595 -3.21 -13.70 -5.93
C ILE A 595 -4.12 -12.52 -5.65
N ALA A 596 -5.24 -12.48 -6.37
CA ALA A 596 -6.29 -11.50 -6.16
C ALA A 596 -6.87 -11.67 -4.74
N LYS A 597 -6.47 -10.79 -3.80
CA LYS A 597 -7.15 -10.65 -2.51
C LYS A 597 -8.47 -9.92 -2.76
N TYR A 598 -9.59 -10.61 -2.58
CA TYR A 598 -10.94 -10.05 -2.64
C TYR A 598 -11.52 -9.75 -1.24
N CYS A 599 -10.79 -10.09 -0.17
CA CYS A 599 -11.10 -9.72 1.21
C CYS A 599 -9.81 -9.39 1.98
N GLY A 600 -9.89 -8.44 2.92
CA GLY A 600 -8.75 -7.99 3.74
C GLY A 600 -8.30 -9.06 4.74
N LYS A 601 -7.07 -8.97 5.23
CA LYS A 601 -6.51 -9.96 6.17
C LYS A 601 -7.32 -10.04 7.49
N ASP A 602 -7.86 -8.92 7.97
CA ASP A 602 -8.62 -8.87 9.22
C ASP A 602 -9.98 -9.55 9.09
N CYS A 603 -10.67 -9.32 7.98
CA CYS A 603 -11.90 -10.03 7.64
C CYS A 603 -11.66 -11.53 7.40
N GLN A 604 -10.54 -11.91 6.77
CA GLN A 604 -10.16 -13.32 6.65
C GLN A 604 -9.90 -13.96 8.01
N LYS A 605 -9.47 -13.20 9.01
CA LYS A 605 -9.20 -13.70 10.37
C LYS A 605 -10.49 -13.81 11.19
N GLU A 606 -11.34 -12.79 11.13
CA GLU A 606 -12.57 -12.67 11.94
C GLU A 606 -13.73 -13.51 11.39
N HIS A 607 -13.80 -13.66 10.06
CA HIS A 607 -14.94 -14.27 9.37
C HIS A 607 -14.52 -15.34 8.35
N TRP A 608 -13.35 -16.00 8.55
CA TRP A 608 -12.82 -17.00 7.61
C TRP A 608 -13.81 -18.10 7.26
N THR A 609 -14.61 -18.54 8.23
CA THR A 609 -15.60 -19.60 8.05
C THR A 609 -16.64 -19.26 6.99
N GLU A 610 -17.01 -17.98 6.88
CA GLU A 610 -17.88 -17.45 5.84
C GLU A 610 -17.09 -17.20 4.54
N HIS A 611 -15.95 -16.51 4.62
CA HIS A 611 -15.19 -16.11 3.42
C HIS A 611 -14.49 -17.25 2.70
N LYS A 612 -14.07 -18.32 3.39
CA LYS A 612 -13.37 -19.45 2.76
C LYS A 612 -14.19 -20.09 1.63
N VAL A 613 -15.52 -20.04 1.71
CA VAL A 613 -16.44 -20.58 0.69
C VAL A 613 -16.27 -19.81 -0.62
N TYR A 614 -16.25 -18.49 -0.54
CA TYR A 614 -16.02 -17.58 -1.66
C TYR A 614 -14.56 -17.64 -2.16
N CYS A 615 -13.60 -17.75 -1.24
CA CYS A 615 -12.16 -17.85 -1.50
C CYS A 615 -11.81 -19.08 -2.33
N LYS A 616 -12.47 -20.20 -2.00
CA LYS A 616 -12.28 -21.50 -2.65
C LYS A 616 -13.30 -21.76 -3.76
N SER A 617 -14.13 -20.77 -4.08
CA SER A 617 -15.15 -20.90 -5.11
C SER A 617 -14.50 -21.27 -6.45
N PRO A 618 -15.07 -22.20 -7.23
CA PRO A 618 -14.63 -22.45 -8.60
C PRO A 618 -14.58 -21.18 -9.46
N LEU A 619 -15.42 -20.18 -9.16
CA LEU A 619 -15.45 -18.89 -9.84
C LEU A 619 -14.14 -18.09 -9.72
N MET A 620 -13.32 -18.35 -8.69
CA MET A 620 -11.99 -17.75 -8.52
C MET A 620 -10.94 -18.31 -9.48
N LYS A 621 -11.22 -19.41 -10.19
CA LYS A 621 -10.25 -20.02 -11.10
C LYS A 621 -10.25 -19.31 -12.44
N THR A 622 -9.06 -18.98 -12.95
CA THR A 622 -8.88 -18.53 -14.34
C THR A 622 -9.36 -19.57 -15.35
N SER A 623 -9.30 -20.85 -14.96
CA SER A 623 -9.79 -22.00 -15.74
C SER A 623 -11.29 -22.31 -15.58
N TRP A 624 -12.07 -21.47 -14.88
CA TRP A 624 -13.51 -21.69 -14.75
C TRP A 624 -14.17 -21.68 -16.14
N MET A 625 -15.11 -22.61 -16.34
CA MET A 625 -15.89 -22.77 -17.56
C MET A 625 -17.39 -22.72 -17.22
N PRO A 626 -18.23 -22.20 -18.12
CA PRO A 626 -19.66 -22.08 -17.90
C PRO A 626 -20.33 -23.45 -17.91
N ALA A 627 -21.51 -23.56 -17.29
CA ALA A 627 -22.21 -24.82 -17.08
C ALA A 627 -22.45 -25.59 -18.39
N TRP A 628 -22.85 -24.91 -19.47
CA TRP A 628 -23.09 -25.57 -20.76
C TRP A 628 -21.83 -26.22 -21.34
N GLU A 629 -20.65 -25.65 -21.08
CA GLU A 629 -19.36 -26.22 -21.51
C GLU A 629 -18.98 -27.42 -20.63
N THR A 630 -19.14 -27.31 -19.31
CA THR A 630 -18.81 -28.43 -18.40
C THR A 630 -19.76 -29.61 -18.55
N GLU A 631 -21.02 -29.34 -18.90
CA GLU A 631 -22.07 -30.34 -19.10
C GLU A 631 -22.16 -30.82 -20.56
N GLN A 632 -21.36 -30.24 -21.46
CA GLN A 632 -21.32 -30.57 -22.89
C GLN A 632 -22.71 -30.51 -23.54
N ARG A 633 -23.48 -29.45 -23.25
CA ARG A 633 -24.84 -29.23 -23.75
C ARG A 633 -24.95 -27.94 -24.55
N LEU A 634 -26.01 -27.85 -25.36
CA LEU A 634 -26.35 -26.61 -26.05
C LEU A 634 -26.80 -25.57 -25.01
N PRO A 635 -26.21 -24.35 -25.00
CA PRO A 635 -26.70 -23.29 -24.12
C PRO A 635 -28.06 -22.78 -24.58
N SER A 636 -28.88 -22.38 -23.61
CA SER A 636 -30.28 -21.99 -23.77
C SER A 636 -30.49 -20.69 -24.58
N PHE A 637 -29.41 -19.97 -24.90
CA PHE A 637 -29.41 -18.80 -25.77
C PHE A 637 -29.02 -19.12 -27.23
N VAL A 638 -28.78 -20.39 -27.57
CA VAL A 638 -28.50 -20.86 -28.94
C VAL A 638 -29.71 -21.59 -29.52
N GLY A 639 -30.27 -21.06 -30.61
CA GLY A 639 -31.51 -21.51 -31.27
C GLY A 639 -32.39 -20.32 -31.72
N ASP A 640 -33.67 -20.55 -32.02
CA ASP A 640 -34.64 -19.50 -32.41
C ASP A 640 -35.05 -18.55 -31.26
N GLY A 641 -34.37 -18.62 -30.12
CA GLY A 641 -34.60 -17.74 -28.97
C GLY A 641 -33.87 -16.39 -29.12
N PRO A 642 -34.44 -15.26 -28.63
CA PRO A 642 -33.76 -13.97 -28.69
C PRO A 642 -32.45 -14.00 -27.87
N PRO A 643 -31.33 -13.49 -28.41
CA PRO A 643 -30.01 -13.57 -27.77
C PRO A 643 -29.89 -12.75 -26.47
N MET A 644 -30.89 -11.92 -26.13
CA MET A 644 -31.01 -11.16 -24.88
C MET A 644 -32.48 -10.97 -24.47
N VAL A 645 -33.11 -12.03 -23.94
CA VAL A 645 -34.43 -11.91 -23.30
C VAL A 645 -34.25 -11.36 -21.89
N ALA A 646 -34.82 -10.19 -21.56
CA ALA A 646 -34.90 -9.72 -20.18
C ALA A 646 -35.84 -10.63 -19.38
N TYR A 647 -35.41 -11.07 -18.18
CA TYR A 647 -36.22 -11.92 -17.33
C TYR A 647 -36.65 -11.17 -16.06
N GLY A 648 -37.91 -11.33 -15.67
CA GLY A 648 -38.55 -10.55 -14.60
C GLY A 648 -39.74 -9.77 -15.13
N HIS A 649 -40.83 -9.76 -14.36
CA HIS A 649 -42.15 -9.28 -14.83
C HIS A 649 -42.32 -7.76 -14.78
N LEU A 650 -41.73 -7.09 -13.78
CA LEU A 650 -41.97 -5.66 -13.52
C LEU A 650 -40.96 -4.72 -14.18
N GLN A 651 -39.75 -5.22 -14.49
CA GLN A 651 -38.69 -4.55 -15.26
C GLN A 651 -38.43 -3.08 -14.90
N LYS A 652 -38.44 -2.77 -13.60
CA LYS A 652 -38.08 -1.45 -13.08
C LYS A 652 -36.56 -1.24 -13.15
N TYR A 653 -36.14 0.01 -13.29
CA TYR A 653 -34.72 0.42 -13.33
C TYR A 653 -34.33 1.18 -12.05
N PHE A 654 -34.52 0.55 -10.90
CA PHE A 654 -34.31 1.17 -9.59
C PHE A 654 -32.85 1.49 -9.25
N TRP A 655 -31.91 0.83 -9.91
CA TRP A 655 -30.46 1.13 -9.86
C TRP A 655 -30.01 2.02 -11.03
N GLY A 656 -30.95 2.39 -11.89
CA GLY A 656 -30.75 3.10 -13.14
C GLY A 656 -30.05 2.26 -14.21
N ASN A 657 -29.93 2.82 -15.40
CA ASN A 657 -29.33 2.15 -16.56
C ASN A 657 -28.55 3.11 -17.47
N MET A 658 -28.35 4.36 -17.06
CA MET A 658 -27.68 5.39 -17.83
C MET A 658 -26.39 5.86 -17.11
N PRO A 659 -25.36 6.29 -17.85
CA PRO A 659 -24.14 6.84 -17.26
C PRO A 659 -24.44 8.02 -16.31
N ALA A 660 -23.82 8.03 -15.12
CA ALA A 660 -23.98 9.08 -14.11
C ALA A 660 -23.25 10.38 -14.52
N LEU A 661 -23.97 11.49 -14.52
CA LEU A 661 -23.51 12.77 -15.07
C LEU A 661 -23.46 13.88 -14.02
N ASP A 662 -22.44 14.72 -14.13
CA ASP A 662 -22.56 16.11 -13.69
C ASP A 662 -23.13 16.91 -14.86
N VAL A 663 -24.39 17.34 -14.76
CA VAL A 663 -25.09 18.02 -15.86
C VAL A 663 -24.76 19.52 -15.93
N LEU A 664 -24.12 20.05 -14.88
CA LEU A 664 -23.64 21.43 -14.87
C LEU A 664 -22.25 21.49 -15.48
N ALA A 665 -21.35 20.64 -14.99
CA ALA A 665 -19.92 20.69 -15.28
C ALA A 665 -19.37 22.10 -15.11
N LEU A 666 -19.73 22.71 -13.97
CA LEU A 666 -19.72 24.15 -13.79
C LEU A 666 -18.32 24.75 -13.90
N ASP A 667 -17.32 24.03 -13.38
CA ASP A 667 -15.91 24.40 -13.44
C ASP A 667 -15.40 24.58 -14.88
N ARG A 668 -15.77 23.67 -15.78
CA ARG A 668 -15.31 23.66 -17.17
C ARG A 668 -16.21 24.41 -18.14
N ASN A 669 -17.47 24.66 -17.80
CA ASN A 669 -18.42 25.32 -18.70
C ASN A 669 -18.59 26.82 -18.39
N GLU A 670 -19.23 27.18 -17.27
CA GLU A 670 -19.40 28.58 -16.86
C GLU A 670 -18.21 29.16 -16.06
N GLY A 671 -17.41 28.30 -15.42
CA GLY A 671 -16.32 28.63 -14.51
C GLY A 671 -16.73 28.62 -13.03
N CYS A 672 -15.75 28.34 -12.15
CA CYS A 672 -15.99 28.17 -10.70
C CYS A 672 -16.58 29.40 -10.00
N SER A 673 -16.36 30.61 -10.55
CA SER A 673 -16.85 31.88 -9.98
C SER A 673 -18.12 32.40 -10.66
N TYR A 674 -18.88 31.54 -11.33
CA TYR A 674 -20.10 31.94 -12.03
C TYR A 674 -21.07 32.67 -11.09
N GLY A 675 -21.53 33.86 -11.51
CA GLY A 675 -22.20 34.83 -10.65
C GLY A 675 -23.72 34.75 -10.62
N HIS A 676 -24.34 33.77 -11.27
CA HIS A 676 -25.80 33.67 -11.39
C HIS A 676 -26.35 32.36 -10.83
N ASP A 677 -27.60 32.41 -10.33
CA ASP A 677 -28.36 31.24 -9.90
C ASP A 677 -28.57 30.25 -11.06
N LEU A 678 -28.59 28.95 -10.73
CA LEU A 678 -28.75 27.88 -11.72
C LEU A 678 -30.02 27.07 -11.47
N HIS A 679 -30.83 26.95 -12.53
CA HIS A 679 -32.03 26.13 -12.55
C HIS A 679 -31.79 24.92 -13.48
N VAL A 680 -31.90 23.71 -12.94
CA VAL A 680 -31.64 22.45 -13.65
C VAL A 680 -32.92 21.63 -13.69
N LEU A 681 -33.27 21.10 -14.86
CA LEU A 681 -34.41 20.22 -15.06
C LEU A 681 -33.94 18.83 -15.50
N PHE A 682 -34.33 17.81 -14.75
CA PHE A 682 -34.25 16.39 -15.10
C PHE A 682 -35.64 15.93 -15.56
N ALA A 683 -35.91 16.03 -16.86
CA ALA A 683 -37.23 15.78 -17.45
C ALA A 683 -37.35 14.33 -17.93
N ALA A 684 -38.34 13.59 -17.40
CA ALA A 684 -38.42 12.13 -17.55
C ALA A 684 -37.09 11.42 -17.21
N SER A 685 -36.38 11.96 -16.22
CA SER A 685 -35.07 11.50 -15.79
C SER A 685 -35.09 11.36 -14.27
N GLY A 686 -35.63 10.22 -13.82
CA GLY A 686 -35.70 9.87 -12.40
C GLY A 686 -34.41 9.24 -11.86
N ASP A 687 -33.32 9.22 -12.63
CA ASP A 687 -32.05 8.67 -12.15
C ASP A 687 -31.38 9.64 -11.17
N ILE A 688 -31.43 9.30 -9.88
CA ILE A 688 -30.94 10.17 -8.80
C ILE A 688 -29.42 10.39 -8.87
N ARG A 689 -28.66 9.57 -9.61
CA ARG A 689 -27.20 9.72 -9.72
C ARG A 689 -26.80 11.04 -10.31
N ASN A 690 -27.50 11.48 -11.34
CA ASN A 690 -27.19 12.74 -12.00
C ASN A 690 -27.37 13.90 -11.02
N VAL A 691 -28.42 13.83 -10.20
CA VAL A 691 -28.73 14.85 -9.19
C VAL A 691 -27.65 14.87 -8.10
N LEU A 692 -27.29 13.70 -7.56
CA LEU A 692 -26.27 13.59 -6.51
C LEU A 692 -24.90 14.02 -7.02
N LYS A 693 -24.50 13.57 -8.21
CA LYS A 693 -23.21 13.89 -8.83
C LYS A 693 -23.12 15.37 -9.20
N THR A 694 -24.17 15.95 -9.79
CA THR A 694 -24.21 17.38 -10.12
C THR A 694 -24.03 18.25 -8.88
N VAL A 695 -24.70 17.93 -7.76
CA VAL A 695 -24.54 18.71 -6.52
C VAL A 695 -23.19 18.45 -5.86
N ALA A 696 -22.70 17.21 -5.83
CA ALA A 696 -21.41 16.86 -5.23
C ALA A 696 -20.22 17.49 -5.96
N CYS A 697 -20.32 17.68 -7.27
CA CYS A 697 -19.28 18.28 -8.12
C CYS A 697 -19.32 19.82 -8.19
N LEU A 698 -20.24 20.48 -7.49
CA LEU A 698 -20.25 21.94 -7.44
C LEU A 698 -18.93 22.48 -6.86
N PRO A 699 -18.27 23.45 -7.52
CA PRO A 699 -17.08 24.10 -6.99
C PRO A 699 -17.36 24.81 -5.67
N ASP A 700 -16.37 24.87 -4.79
CA ASP A 700 -16.50 25.52 -3.48
C ASP A 700 -16.63 27.05 -3.63
N GLU A 701 -16.12 27.63 -4.72
CA GLU A 701 -16.19 29.05 -5.03
C GLU A 701 -17.59 29.51 -5.51
N TYR A 702 -18.43 28.59 -5.98
CA TYR A 702 -19.76 28.94 -6.50
C TYR A 702 -20.76 29.15 -5.36
N GLN A 703 -21.04 30.40 -5.01
CA GLN A 703 -21.88 30.74 -3.84
C GLN A 703 -23.36 30.99 -4.16
N GLN A 704 -23.75 30.93 -5.43
CA GLN A 704 -25.13 31.19 -5.85
C GLN A 704 -26.05 29.99 -5.59
N SER A 705 -27.36 30.21 -5.72
CA SER A 705 -28.34 29.16 -5.46
C SER A 705 -28.46 28.19 -6.63
N VAL A 706 -28.80 26.94 -6.30
CA VAL A 706 -29.09 25.90 -7.30
C VAL A 706 -30.47 25.33 -7.03
N SER A 707 -31.33 25.31 -8.04
CA SER A 707 -32.61 24.59 -7.98
C SER A 707 -32.62 23.42 -8.96
N LEU A 708 -32.93 22.23 -8.46
CA LEU A 708 -32.98 21.00 -9.25
C LEU A 708 -34.41 20.50 -9.28
N THR A 709 -35.02 20.46 -10.47
CA THR A 709 -36.37 19.94 -10.71
C THR A 709 -36.28 18.57 -11.35
N LEU A 710 -36.87 17.56 -10.72
CA LEU A 710 -36.88 16.17 -11.16
C LEU A 710 -38.31 15.77 -11.55
N ASN A 711 -38.43 15.03 -12.65
CA ASN A 711 -39.69 14.48 -13.10
C ASN A 711 -39.55 13.02 -13.54
N ASP A 712 -40.45 12.17 -13.06
CA ASP A 712 -40.64 10.82 -13.58
C ASP A 712 -42.11 10.42 -13.55
N ARG A 713 -42.55 9.64 -14.54
CA ARG A 713 -43.92 9.11 -14.59
C ARG A 713 -44.09 7.92 -13.64
N ASP A 714 -43.01 7.20 -13.33
CA ASP A 714 -43.03 6.05 -12.44
C ASP A 714 -43.03 6.51 -10.99
N PHE A 715 -44.14 6.25 -10.30
CA PHE A 715 -44.31 6.66 -8.92
C PHE A 715 -43.29 6.00 -7.99
N ASP A 716 -42.89 4.75 -8.24
CA ASP A 716 -41.99 4.03 -7.33
C ASP A 716 -40.59 4.68 -7.36
N ILE A 717 -40.17 5.17 -8.54
CA ILE A 717 -38.93 5.94 -8.69
C ILE A 717 -39.05 7.27 -7.93
N VAL A 718 -40.14 8.02 -8.12
CA VAL A 718 -40.34 9.30 -7.42
C VAL A 718 -40.40 9.13 -5.91
N ALA A 719 -41.08 8.10 -5.41
CA ALA A 719 -41.18 7.80 -3.98
C ALA A 719 -39.81 7.47 -3.37
N ARG A 720 -39.00 6.65 -4.04
CA ARG A 720 -37.64 6.31 -3.61
C ARG A 720 -36.73 7.53 -3.61
N ASN A 721 -36.75 8.33 -4.67
CA ASN A 721 -35.97 9.56 -4.75
C ASN A 721 -36.37 10.57 -3.67
N LEU A 722 -37.68 10.69 -3.38
CA LEU A 722 -38.18 11.53 -2.29
C LEU A 722 -37.63 11.08 -0.94
N ILE A 723 -37.66 9.78 -0.64
CA ILE A 723 -37.15 9.23 0.62
C ILE A 723 -35.64 9.47 0.74
N MET A 724 -34.87 9.18 -0.31
CA MET A 724 -33.42 9.39 -0.31
C MET A 724 -33.04 10.87 -0.18
N LEU A 725 -33.76 11.78 -0.85
CA LEU A 725 -33.52 13.22 -0.72
C LEU A 725 -33.94 13.73 0.66
N LEU A 726 -35.06 13.29 1.23
CA LEU A 726 -35.46 13.66 2.59
C LEU A 726 -34.45 13.19 3.64
N ALA A 727 -33.91 11.98 3.49
CA ALA A 727 -32.80 11.51 4.31
C ALA A 727 -31.56 12.40 4.11
N ALA A 728 -31.19 12.68 2.85
CA ALA A 728 -30.01 13.48 2.53
C ALA A 728 -30.08 14.93 3.01
N MET A 729 -31.28 15.53 3.04
CA MET A 729 -31.51 16.90 3.54
C MET A 729 -31.35 17.01 5.06
N GLN A 730 -31.38 15.88 5.77
CA GLN A 730 -31.29 15.80 7.23
C GLN A 730 -29.93 15.24 7.71
N ILE A 731 -28.97 15.04 6.80
CA ILE A 731 -27.62 14.59 7.17
C ILE A 731 -26.95 15.69 8.02
N ASP A 732 -26.69 15.38 9.29
CA ASP A 732 -25.99 16.26 10.24
C ASP A 732 -24.51 15.86 10.46
N LYS A 733 -23.95 15.09 9.49
CA LYS A 733 -22.60 14.48 9.42
C LYS A 733 -22.42 13.10 10.07
N ASP A 734 -23.51 12.40 10.37
CA ASP A 734 -23.43 11.02 10.88
C ASP A 734 -23.14 10.02 9.73
N PRO A 735 -22.08 9.19 9.82
CA PRO A 735 -21.85 8.08 8.89
C PRO A 735 -23.06 7.15 8.71
N ASP A 736 -23.88 6.97 9.75
CA ASP A 736 -25.05 6.09 9.72
C ASP A 736 -26.18 6.58 8.79
N ASP A 737 -26.32 7.91 8.62
CA ASP A 737 -27.29 8.49 7.67
C ASP A 737 -26.89 8.17 6.22
N ILE A 738 -25.60 8.24 5.90
CA ILE A 738 -25.07 7.98 4.56
C ILE A 738 -25.24 6.49 4.21
N GLU A 739 -24.89 5.59 5.12
CA GLU A 739 -25.10 4.15 4.92
C GLU A 739 -26.57 3.81 4.74
N THR A 740 -27.46 4.45 5.51
CA THR A 740 -28.91 4.28 5.36
C THR A 740 -29.37 4.60 3.94
N ILE A 741 -28.91 5.71 3.35
CA ILE A 741 -29.24 6.08 1.97
C ILE A 741 -28.70 5.04 0.98
N ILE A 742 -27.45 4.61 1.12
CA ILE A 742 -26.83 3.59 0.25
C ILE A 742 -27.64 2.29 0.28
N HIS A 743 -28.05 1.83 1.46
CA HIS A 743 -28.79 0.57 1.59
C HIS A 743 -30.25 0.69 1.13
N VAL A 744 -30.92 1.82 1.36
CA VAL A 744 -32.24 2.09 0.76
C VAL A 744 -32.16 2.04 -0.77
N TRP A 745 -31.06 2.56 -1.32
CA TRP A 745 -30.84 2.64 -2.75
C TRP A 745 -30.48 1.30 -3.38
N TYR A 746 -29.50 0.57 -2.84
CA TYR A 746 -28.88 -0.57 -3.52
C TYR A 746 -29.08 -1.92 -2.86
N SER A 747 -29.59 -1.98 -1.63
CA SER A 747 -29.73 -3.24 -0.89
C SER A 747 -31.18 -3.70 -0.78
N ALA A 748 -31.44 -4.96 -1.12
CA ALA A 748 -32.73 -5.62 -0.98
C ALA A 748 -33.16 -5.77 0.49
N LYS A 749 -32.19 -5.75 1.42
CA LYS A 749 -32.42 -5.78 2.86
C LYS A 749 -31.80 -4.56 3.51
N LEU A 750 -32.39 -4.14 4.62
CA LEU A 750 -31.92 -3.11 5.53
C LEU A 750 -31.56 -3.75 6.87
N GLN A 751 -30.74 -3.05 7.64
CA GLN A 751 -30.67 -3.32 9.06
C GLN A 751 -31.90 -2.73 9.74
N SER A 752 -32.42 -3.40 10.78
CA SER A 752 -33.55 -2.90 11.57
C SER A 752 -33.35 -1.45 12.05
N ARG A 753 -32.10 -1.03 12.34
CA ARG A 753 -31.77 0.35 12.73
C ARG A 753 -32.03 1.37 11.61
N HIS A 754 -31.65 1.05 10.37
CA HIS A 754 -31.84 1.95 9.21
C HIS A 754 -33.34 2.19 8.96
N LEU A 755 -34.18 1.15 9.03
CA LEU A 755 -35.62 1.32 8.87
C LEU A 755 -36.22 2.16 10.00
N ARG A 756 -35.85 1.90 11.26
CA ARG A 756 -36.32 2.70 12.41
C ARG A 756 -35.94 4.17 12.28
N GLN A 757 -34.74 4.46 11.80
CA GLN A 757 -34.28 5.82 11.55
C GLN A 757 -35.17 6.52 10.53
N LEU A 758 -35.42 5.92 9.37
CA LEU A 758 -36.34 6.46 8.36
C LEU A 758 -37.78 6.61 8.89
N GLN A 759 -38.25 5.66 9.70
CA GLN A 759 -39.57 5.73 10.34
C GLN A 759 -39.65 6.85 11.39
N SER A 760 -38.54 7.16 12.06
CA SER A 760 -38.51 8.25 13.04
C SER A 760 -38.42 9.63 12.39
N SER A 761 -37.69 9.76 11.28
CA SER A 761 -37.38 11.06 10.67
C SER A 761 -38.28 11.41 9.47
N ILE A 762 -38.72 10.42 8.67
CA ILE A 762 -39.44 10.67 7.41
C ILE A 762 -40.92 10.32 7.50
N LEU A 763 -41.28 9.19 8.13
CA LEU A 763 -42.68 8.75 8.20
C LEU A 763 -43.62 9.82 8.81
N PRO A 764 -43.26 10.57 9.87
CA PRO A 764 -44.11 11.62 10.41
C PRO A 764 -44.38 12.75 9.39
N LEU A 765 -43.40 13.07 8.54
CA LEU A 765 -43.55 14.07 7.48
C LEU A 765 -44.62 13.65 6.47
N PHE A 766 -44.68 12.38 6.11
CA PHE A 766 -45.71 11.84 5.21
C PHE A 766 -47.08 11.80 5.91
N GLN A 767 -47.14 11.29 7.14
CA GLN A 767 -48.38 11.20 7.91
C GLN A 767 -49.04 12.57 8.13
N GLU A 768 -48.25 13.62 8.39
CA GLU A 768 -48.73 15.00 8.51
C GLU A 768 -49.47 15.45 7.24
N VAL A 769 -48.88 15.18 6.07
CA VAL A 769 -49.50 15.53 4.78
C VAL A 769 -50.75 14.69 4.55
N CYS A 770 -50.68 13.37 4.73
CA CYS A 770 -51.81 12.45 4.58
C CYS A 770 -53.02 12.87 5.43
N ALA A 771 -52.79 13.26 6.69
CA ALA A 771 -53.85 13.71 7.59
C ALA A 771 -54.55 14.98 7.07
N LYS A 772 -53.78 15.94 6.56
CA LYS A 772 -54.31 17.22 6.02
C LYS A 772 -55.09 17.03 4.72
N ILE A 773 -54.69 16.08 3.88
CA ILE A 773 -55.27 15.90 2.55
C ILE A 773 -56.36 14.81 2.49
N LYS A 774 -56.62 14.09 3.60
CA LYS A 774 -57.53 12.92 3.64
C LYS A 774 -58.90 13.15 2.98
N LYS A 775 -59.45 14.36 3.10
CA LYS A 775 -60.77 14.76 2.55
C LYS A 775 -60.72 15.34 1.13
N LYS A 776 -59.54 15.47 0.51
CA LYS A 776 -59.41 15.97 -0.87
C LYS A 776 -59.85 14.90 -1.88
N PRO A 777 -60.46 15.28 -3.02
CA PRO A 777 -60.85 14.34 -4.06
C PRO A 777 -59.67 13.57 -4.62
N ASN A 778 -59.94 12.34 -5.05
CA ASN A 778 -58.93 11.55 -5.73
C ASN A 778 -58.48 12.22 -7.05
N GLY A 779 -57.21 12.04 -7.44
CA GLY A 779 -56.60 12.68 -8.61
C GLY A 779 -56.19 14.15 -8.41
N THR A 780 -56.53 14.77 -7.27
CA THR A 780 -56.08 16.14 -6.95
C THR A 780 -54.56 16.17 -6.79
N LEU A 781 -53.87 17.00 -7.57
CA LEU A 781 -52.44 17.26 -7.40
C LEU A 781 -52.20 18.21 -6.23
N LEU A 782 -51.31 17.82 -5.33
CA LEU A 782 -51.05 18.50 -4.06
C LEU A 782 -49.55 18.65 -3.88
N GLY A 783 -49.11 19.89 -3.64
CA GLY A 783 -47.72 20.22 -3.36
C GLY A 783 -47.46 20.36 -1.85
N LYS A 784 -46.32 19.85 -1.37
CA LYS A 784 -45.78 20.13 -0.04
C LYS A 784 -44.32 20.53 -0.18
N THR A 785 -43.92 21.55 0.56
CA THR A 785 -42.53 21.97 0.71
C THR A 785 -42.08 21.73 2.15
N TRP A 786 -40.91 21.12 2.30
CA TRP A 786 -40.16 21.05 3.55
C TRP A 786 -38.90 21.91 3.43
N THR A 787 -38.45 22.51 4.53
CA THR A 787 -37.28 23.40 4.58
C THR A 787 -36.36 22.96 5.72
N PHE A 788 -35.07 22.84 5.43
CA PHE A 788 -34.02 22.34 6.33
C PHE A 788 -32.82 23.31 6.28
N GLY A 789 -32.88 24.39 7.05
CA GLY A 789 -31.89 25.48 6.97
C GLY A 789 -31.95 26.19 5.62
N SER A 790 -30.82 26.25 4.90
CA SER A 790 -30.71 26.81 3.53
C SER A 790 -31.27 25.89 2.43
N ARG A 791 -31.69 24.67 2.79
CA ARG A 791 -32.14 23.63 1.86
C ARG A 791 -33.66 23.54 1.83
N SER A 792 -34.24 23.26 0.66
CA SER A 792 -35.69 22.99 0.56
C SER A 792 -35.99 21.85 -0.39
N LEU A 793 -37.07 21.12 -0.12
CA LEU A 793 -37.56 20.04 -0.96
C LEU A 793 -39.06 20.19 -1.12
N ARG A 794 -39.50 20.41 -2.36
CA ARG A 794 -40.92 20.43 -2.74
C ARG A 794 -41.26 19.17 -3.51
N VAL A 795 -42.41 18.59 -3.23
CA VAL A 795 -42.92 17.45 -4.00
C VAL A 795 -44.39 17.66 -4.34
N THR A 796 -44.75 17.34 -5.57
CA THR A 796 -46.12 17.43 -6.09
C THR A 796 -46.58 16.05 -6.56
N LEU A 797 -47.57 15.50 -5.87
CA LEU A 797 -48.15 14.18 -6.13
C LEU A 797 -49.67 14.25 -6.15
N SER A 798 -50.31 13.26 -6.77
CA SER A 798 -51.76 13.07 -6.61
C SER A 798 -52.08 12.64 -5.18
N LYS A 799 -53.31 12.90 -4.73
CA LYS A 799 -53.78 12.49 -3.40
C LYS A 799 -53.56 10.99 -3.12
N GLU A 800 -53.80 10.10 -4.08
CA GLU A 800 -53.62 8.64 -3.89
C GLU A 800 -52.15 8.31 -3.63
N LYS A 801 -51.26 8.94 -4.40
CA LYS A 801 -49.83 8.74 -4.31
C LYS A 801 -49.28 9.24 -2.98
N TRP A 802 -49.75 10.39 -2.49
CA TRP A 802 -49.47 10.84 -1.13
C TRP A 802 -49.89 9.82 -0.07
N MET A 803 -51.10 9.26 -0.18
CA MET A 803 -51.60 8.27 0.77
C MET A 803 -50.83 6.94 0.72
N LEU A 804 -50.12 6.66 -0.38
CA LEU A 804 -49.31 5.46 -0.55
C LEU A 804 -47.90 5.62 0.02
N LEU A 805 -47.33 6.83 0.07
CA LEU A 805 -45.95 7.05 0.55
C LEU A 805 -45.60 6.40 1.90
N PRO A 806 -46.47 6.42 2.94
CA PRO A 806 -46.18 5.74 4.20
C PRO A 806 -45.82 4.24 4.05
N SER A 807 -46.41 3.53 3.08
CA SER A 807 -46.13 2.10 2.88
C SER A 807 -44.72 1.81 2.39
N PHE A 808 -43.99 2.82 1.89
CA PHE A 808 -42.58 2.69 1.50
C PHE A 808 -41.64 2.71 2.70
N LEU A 809 -42.14 2.97 3.91
CA LEU A 809 -41.40 2.94 5.16
C LEU A 809 -41.90 1.86 6.11
N GLU A 810 -42.73 0.93 5.61
CA GLU A 810 -43.31 -0.17 6.38
C GLU A 810 -43.10 -1.48 5.62
N VAL A 811 -42.57 -2.50 6.31
CA VAL A 811 -42.45 -3.84 5.72
C VAL A 811 -43.85 -4.41 5.50
N PRO A 812 -44.20 -4.87 4.28
CA PRO A 812 -45.51 -5.45 4.02
C PRO A 812 -45.85 -6.59 5.00
N ASN A 813 -47.09 -6.59 5.49
CA ASN A 813 -47.57 -7.61 6.43
C ASN A 813 -47.33 -9.04 5.89
N GLY A 814 -46.66 -9.86 6.69
CA GLY A 814 -46.32 -11.26 6.35
C GLY A 814 -45.07 -11.45 5.51
N LEU A 815 -44.35 -10.38 5.12
CA LEU A 815 -43.09 -10.49 4.38
C LEU A 815 -41.89 -10.67 5.33
N SER A 816 -41.45 -11.91 5.49
CA SER A 816 -40.19 -12.22 6.18
C SER A 816 -38.99 -12.10 5.24
N CYS A 817 -37.76 -11.96 5.79
CA CYS A 817 -36.53 -11.98 4.99
C CYS A 817 -36.39 -13.25 4.13
N SER A 818 -36.77 -14.41 4.66
CA SER A 818 -36.75 -15.66 3.88
C SER A 818 -37.71 -15.61 2.69
N LEU A 819 -38.91 -15.04 2.85
CA LEU A 819 -39.85 -14.87 1.75
C LEU A 819 -39.34 -13.83 0.74
N ALA A 820 -38.78 -12.72 1.22
CA ALA A 820 -38.17 -11.68 0.38
C ALA A 820 -37.00 -12.23 -0.47
N ASP A 821 -36.14 -13.07 0.10
CA ASP A 821 -35.06 -13.74 -0.61
C ASP A 821 -35.60 -14.75 -1.64
N LYS A 822 -36.67 -15.49 -1.33
CA LYS A 822 -37.34 -16.38 -2.31
C LYS A 822 -37.90 -15.60 -3.50
N ILE A 823 -38.58 -14.48 -3.26
CA ILE A 823 -39.15 -13.62 -4.30
C ILE A 823 -38.05 -13.08 -5.22
N ARG A 824 -36.95 -12.61 -4.63
CA ARG A 824 -35.79 -12.09 -5.38
C ARG A 824 -35.11 -13.19 -6.19
N ASN A 825 -34.82 -14.33 -5.56
CA ASN A 825 -34.12 -15.45 -6.19
C ASN A 825 -34.93 -16.10 -7.32
N ALA A 826 -36.27 -16.06 -7.25
CA ALA A 826 -37.14 -16.48 -8.36
C ALA A 826 -36.87 -15.69 -9.66
N THR A 827 -36.28 -14.50 -9.57
CA THR A 827 -35.83 -13.71 -10.72
C THR A 827 -34.31 -13.79 -10.92
N THR A 828 -33.52 -13.49 -9.89
CA THR A 828 -32.05 -13.35 -10.01
C THR A 828 -31.31 -14.68 -10.19
N PHE A 829 -31.92 -15.81 -9.78
CA PHE A 829 -31.38 -17.17 -9.89
C PHE A 829 -32.32 -18.15 -10.59
N ALA A 830 -33.30 -17.66 -11.37
CA ALA A 830 -34.18 -18.52 -12.16
C ALA A 830 -33.40 -19.60 -12.91
N HIS A 831 -33.84 -20.85 -12.83
CA HIS A 831 -33.08 -22.00 -13.36
C HIS A 831 -32.86 -21.86 -14.87
N GLU A 832 -33.88 -21.42 -15.61
CA GLU A 832 -33.87 -21.19 -17.06
C GLU A 832 -32.90 -20.06 -17.49
N ARG A 833 -32.37 -19.31 -16.52
CA ARG A 833 -31.47 -18.17 -16.73
C ARG A 833 -30.01 -18.48 -16.43
N GLN A 834 -29.67 -19.72 -16.07
CA GLN A 834 -28.29 -20.11 -15.74
C GLN A 834 -27.29 -19.77 -16.85
N ASP A 835 -27.59 -20.14 -18.11
CA ASP A 835 -26.67 -19.87 -19.22
C ASP A 835 -26.49 -18.37 -19.50
N TYR A 836 -27.54 -17.58 -19.29
CA TYR A 836 -27.44 -16.12 -19.44
C TYR A 836 -26.56 -15.51 -18.34
N ARG A 837 -26.64 -16.01 -17.10
CA ARG A 837 -25.77 -15.60 -15.99
C ARG A 837 -24.31 -16.02 -16.23
N ASP A 838 -24.09 -17.24 -16.67
CA ASP A 838 -22.76 -17.76 -16.97
C ASP A 838 -22.11 -16.99 -18.13
N ARG A 839 -22.90 -16.60 -19.15
CA ARG A 839 -22.46 -15.72 -20.23
C ARG A 839 -21.99 -14.35 -19.73
N ASN A 840 -22.68 -13.73 -18.77
CA ASN A 840 -22.21 -12.49 -18.15
C ASN A 840 -20.95 -12.73 -17.31
N THR A 841 -20.92 -13.82 -16.55
CA THR A 841 -19.80 -14.23 -15.68
C THR A 841 -18.50 -14.46 -16.47
N LEU A 842 -18.60 -14.95 -17.71
CA LEU A 842 -17.46 -15.10 -18.63
C LEU A 842 -16.72 -13.79 -18.94
N LEU A 843 -17.42 -12.65 -18.90
CA LEU A 843 -16.83 -11.34 -19.18
C LEU A 843 -16.05 -10.77 -17.99
N GLN A 844 -16.21 -11.37 -16.80
CA GLN A 844 -15.64 -10.88 -15.55
C GLN A 844 -14.27 -11.50 -15.26
N LYS A 845 -13.40 -10.73 -14.58
CA LYS A 845 -12.19 -11.25 -13.94
C LYS A 845 -12.55 -12.20 -12.78
N PRO A 846 -11.71 -13.20 -12.45
CA PRO A 846 -12.04 -14.19 -11.41
C PRO A 846 -12.55 -13.63 -10.07
N PRO A 847 -11.91 -12.63 -9.43
CA PRO A 847 -12.43 -12.08 -8.17
C PRO A 847 -13.77 -11.34 -8.33
N HIS A 848 -14.00 -10.70 -9.47
CA HIS A 848 -15.26 -10.00 -9.75
C HIS A 848 -16.43 -10.98 -9.91
N ARG A 849 -16.20 -12.19 -10.44
CA ARG A 849 -17.23 -13.25 -10.52
C ARG A 849 -17.79 -13.59 -9.14
N VAL A 850 -16.90 -13.75 -8.16
CA VAL A 850 -17.28 -14.03 -6.77
C VAL A 850 -18.01 -12.86 -6.15
N CYS A 851 -17.58 -11.63 -6.43
CA CYS A 851 -18.26 -10.43 -5.95
C CYS A 851 -19.70 -10.35 -6.47
N LYS A 852 -19.89 -10.52 -7.79
CA LYS A 852 -21.22 -10.52 -8.43
C LYS A 852 -22.10 -11.64 -7.91
N GLN A 853 -21.52 -12.82 -7.72
CA GLN A 853 -22.24 -13.96 -7.16
C GLN A 853 -22.74 -13.67 -5.74
N ARG A 854 -21.90 -13.13 -4.84
CA ARG A 854 -22.29 -12.82 -3.46
C ARG A 854 -23.39 -11.77 -3.40
N PHE A 855 -23.26 -10.68 -4.16
CA PHE A 855 -24.32 -9.68 -4.25
C PHE A 855 -25.62 -10.29 -4.79
N ARG A 856 -25.56 -11.16 -5.80
CA ARG A 856 -26.74 -11.88 -6.29
C ARG A 856 -27.34 -12.80 -5.23
N GLU A 857 -26.54 -13.44 -4.38
CA GLU A 857 -27.01 -14.35 -3.32
C GLU A 857 -27.82 -13.65 -2.24
N ASP A 858 -27.35 -12.51 -1.74
CA ASP A 858 -27.98 -11.84 -0.59
C ASP A 858 -28.67 -10.51 -0.90
N GLY A 859 -28.37 -9.89 -2.05
CA GLY A 859 -28.91 -8.62 -2.49
C GLY A 859 -28.42 -7.41 -1.70
N ILE A 860 -27.25 -7.47 -1.04
CA ILE A 860 -26.74 -6.39 -0.16
C ILE A 860 -25.48 -5.77 -0.78
N LEU A 861 -25.53 -4.46 -1.05
CA LEU A 861 -24.37 -3.68 -1.47
C LEU A 861 -23.52 -3.35 -0.25
N LEU A 862 -22.48 -4.13 -0.03
CA LEU A 862 -21.61 -4.05 1.15
C LEU A 862 -20.24 -4.67 0.82
N SER A 863 -19.18 -4.22 1.49
CA SER A 863 -17.86 -4.84 1.35
C SER A 863 -17.88 -6.32 1.74
N PHE A 864 -16.95 -7.09 1.17
CA PHE A 864 -16.74 -8.47 1.60
C PHE A 864 -16.42 -8.59 3.08
N ALA A 865 -15.77 -7.57 3.66
CA ALA A 865 -15.28 -7.59 5.04
C ALA A 865 -16.36 -7.37 6.10
N GLN A 866 -17.52 -6.83 5.73
CA GLN A 866 -18.51 -6.40 6.69
C GLN A 866 -19.56 -7.50 6.98
N PRO A 867 -20.05 -7.59 8.23
CA PRO A 867 -21.07 -8.56 8.62
C PRO A 867 -22.39 -8.33 7.88
N ARG A 868 -23.00 -9.42 7.40
CA ARG A 868 -24.29 -9.38 6.70
C ARG A 868 -25.46 -9.77 7.61
N GLN A 869 -25.20 -10.35 8.77
CA GLN A 869 -26.23 -10.85 9.70
C GLN A 869 -27.15 -9.74 10.20
N ALA A 870 -26.65 -8.50 10.29
CA ALA A 870 -27.44 -7.34 10.72
C ALA A 870 -28.53 -6.93 9.71
N PHE A 871 -28.47 -7.40 8.46
CA PHE A 871 -29.46 -7.10 7.41
C PHE A 871 -30.66 -8.03 7.51
N ASP A 872 -31.46 -7.80 8.55
CA ASP A 872 -32.55 -8.65 9.01
C ASP A 872 -33.94 -8.17 8.59
N THR A 873 -34.04 -7.07 7.84
CA THR A 873 -35.29 -6.41 7.50
C THR A 873 -35.43 -6.28 5.98
N PRO A 874 -36.51 -6.75 5.33
CA PRO A 874 -36.72 -6.49 3.89
C PRO A 874 -36.79 -4.98 3.63
N ASN A 875 -36.13 -4.50 2.58
CA ASN A 875 -36.20 -3.09 2.21
C ASN A 875 -37.59 -2.79 1.60
N PRO A 876 -38.49 -2.09 2.32
CA PRO A 876 -39.87 -1.89 1.85
C PRO A 876 -39.95 -1.16 0.51
N THR A 877 -38.93 -0.39 0.14
CA THR A 877 -38.90 0.32 -1.15
C THR A 877 -38.72 -0.60 -2.37
N PHE A 878 -38.25 -1.84 -2.19
CA PHE A 878 -38.18 -2.86 -3.24
C PHE A 878 -39.39 -3.81 -3.25
N TYR A 879 -40.08 -3.94 -2.11
CA TYR A 879 -41.10 -4.98 -1.91
C TYR A 879 -42.52 -4.44 -1.79
N GLN A 880 -42.84 -3.31 -2.45
CA GLN A 880 -44.23 -2.84 -2.54
C GLN A 880 -45.16 -3.89 -3.20
N ASN A 881 -44.61 -4.77 -4.04
CA ASN A 881 -45.24 -6.01 -4.46
C ASN A 881 -44.61 -7.21 -3.72
N LYS A 882 -45.41 -7.91 -2.92
CA LYS A 882 -44.96 -9.06 -2.10
C LYS A 882 -44.85 -10.38 -2.89
N GLU A 883 -45.14 -10.39 -4.18
CA GLU A 883 -45.17 -11.60 -5.00
C GLU A 883 -44.02 -11.62 -6.02
N GLN A 884 -43.46 -10.45 -6.36
CA GLN A 884 -42.53 -10.32 -7.48
C GLN A 884 -41.40 -9.34 -7.18
N TRP A 885 -40.19 -9.69 -7.61
CA TRP A 885 -39.05 -8.78 -7.61
C TRP A 885 -39.24 -7.69 -8.67
N PRO A 886 -38.98 -6.41 -8.35
CA PRO A 886 -39.30 -5.30 -9.25
C PRO A 886 -38.37 -5.18 -10.46
N MET A 887 -37.14 -5.71 -10.40
CA MET A 887 -36.12 -5.53 -11.44
C MET A 887 -35.88 -6.80 -12.26
N MET A 888 -35.16 -6.65 -13.38
CA MET A 888 -34.75 -7.77 -14.21
C MET A 888 -33.60 -8.59 -13.60
N ASP A 889 -33.40 -9.82 -14.09
CA ASP A 889 -32.34 -10.74 -13.66
C ASP A 889 -30.92 -10.23 -13.91
N SER A 890 -30.76 -9.32 -14.86
CA SER A 890 -29.48 -8.70 -15.22
C SER A 890 -29.16 -7.41 -14.46
N ALA A 891 -30.11 -6.84 -13.70
CA ALA A 891 -29.90 -5.59 -12.99
C ALA A 891 -28.72 -5.68 -12.01
N ASP A 892 -27.88 -4.65 -11.98
CA ASP A 892 -26.69 -4.56 -11.13
C ASP A 892 -26.47 -3.14 -10.59
N PRO A 893 -26.03 -2.96 -9.34
CA PRO A 893 -25.67 -1.64 -8.79
C PRO A 893 -24.66 -0.85 -9.62
N PHE A 894 -23.81 -1.52 -10.40
CA PHE A 894 -22.85 -0.88 -11.30
C PHE A 894 -23.48 -0.27 -12.57
N ASP A 895 -24.74 -0.60 -12.88
CA ASP A 895 -25.40 -0.20 -14.13
C ASP A 895 -25.57 1.31 -14.24
N GLY A 896 -24.60 2.01 -14.84
CA GLY A 896 -24.59 3.48 -14.93
C GLY A 896 -23.41 4.17 -14.25
N TRP A 897 -22.60 3.43 -13.49
CA TRP A 897 -21.33 3.97 -12.97
C TRP A 897 -20.19 3.73 -13.96
N ASP A 898 -19.22 4.63 -13.98
CA ASP A 898 -17.94 4.38 -14.65
C ASP A 898 -17.16 3.38 -13.80
N LEU A 899 -17.12 2.13 -14.26
CA LEU A 899 -16.45 1.04 -13.56
C LEU A 899 -14.96 1.34 -13.34
N ARG A 900 -14.30 2.08 -14.25
CA ARG A 900 -12.89 2.47 -14.06
C ARG A 900 -12.75 3.41 -12.88
N ALA A 901 -13.55 4.47 -12.84
CA ALA A 901 -13.53 5.46 -11.77
C ALA A 901 -13.81 4.83 -10.40
N VAL A 902 -14.77 3.89 -10.33
CA VAL A 902 -15.09 3.16 -9.10
C VAL A 902 -13.93 2.25 -8.68
N LEU A 903 -13.36 1.46 -9.62
CA LEU A 903 -12.30 0.51 -9.30
C LEU A 903 -10.97 1.19 -8.89
N GLN A 904 -10.69 2.38 -9.42
CA GLN A 904 -9.50 3.17 -9.10
C GLN A 904 -9.57 3.91 -7.75
N SER A 905 -10.73 3.95 -7.08
CA SER A 905 -10.83 4.55 -5.75
C SER A 905 -9.93 3.83 -4.73
N SER A 906 -9.12 4.61 -4.00
CA SER A 906 -7.98 4.15 -3.18
C SER A 906 -8.33 3.79 -1.73
N TYR A 907 -9.60 3.53 -1.41
CA TYR A 907 -10.04 3.34 -0.02
C TYR A 907 -10.16 1.88 0.39
N GLY A 908 -9.27 1.43 1.29
CA GLY A 908 -9.49 0.51 2.42
C GLY A 908 -10.21 -0.84 2.24
N CYS A 909 -10.68 -1.17 1.04
CA CYS A 909 -11.27 -2.46 0.69
C CYS A 909 -10.25 -3.26 -0.10
N ALA A 910 -10.32 -4.59 0.01
CA ALA A 910 -9.42 -5.48 -0.72
C ALA A 910 -9.38 -5.09 -2.20
N ALA A 911 -8.19 -5.09 -2.81
CA ALA A 911 -7.96 -4.54 -4.16
C ALA A 911 -8.95 -5.02 -5.23
N ASN A 912 -9.56 -6.20 -5.05
CA ASN A 912 -10.53 -6.79 -5.98
C ASN A 912 -11.98 -6.88 -5.47
N ASP A 913 -12.33 -6.25 -4.34
CA ASP A 913 -13.70 -6.17 -3.81
C ASP A 913 -14.49 -5.07 -4.54
N MET A 914 -15.05 -5.40 -5.71
CA MET A 914 -15.71 -4.38 -6.54
C MET A 914 -16.91 -3.74 -5.84
N TYR A 915 -17.78 -4.50 -5.16
CA TYR A 915 -18.95 -3.91 -4.49
C TYR A 915 -18.59 -3.14 -3.22
N GLY A 916 -17.51 -3.52 -2.53
CA GLY A 916 -16.91 -2.70 -1.47
C GLY A 916 -16.37 -1.36 -2.01
N LYS A 917 -15.70 -1.38 -3.16
CA LYS A 917 -15.27 -0.16 -3.86
C LYS A 917 -16.44 0.72 -4.26
N LEU A 918 -17.52 0.13 -4.79
CA LEU A 918 -18.74 0.87 -5.12
C LEU A 918 -19.40 1.46 -3.87
N PHE A 919 -19.51 0.70 -2.78
CA PHE A 919 -20.03 1.19 -1.50
C PHE A 919 -19.26 2.42 -1.01
N ASN A 920 -17.92 2.35 -1.00
CA ASN A 920 -17.08 3.47 -0.60
C ASN A 920 -17.18 4.66 -1.56
N HIS A 921 -17.22 4.42 -2.86
CA HIS A 921 -17.43 5.48 -3.86
C HIS A 921 -18.74 6.24 -3.62
N LEU A 922 -19.82 5.52 -3.29
CA LEU A 922 -21.10 6.14 -2.97
C LEU A 922 -21.06 6.91 -1.64
N ARG A 923 -20.33 6.40 -0.63
CA ARG A 923 -20.13 7.09 0.64
C ARG A 923 -19.41 8.43 0.44
N ASP A 924 -18.38 8.46 -0.39
CA ASP A 924 -17.62 9.68 -0.71
C ASP A 924 -18.47 10.67 -1.52
N LEU A 925 -19.24 10.17 -2.48
CA LEU A 925 -20.18 10.96 -3.27
C LEU A 925 -21.25 11.61 -2.38
N LEU A 926 -21.89 10.84 -1.49
CA LEU A 926 -22.93 11.32 -0.59
C LEU A 926 -22.37 12.26 0.48
N SER A 927 -21.15 12.03 0.95
CA SER A 927 -20.44 12.96 1.85
C SER A 927 -20.19 14.30 1.16
N SER A 928 -19.74 14.27 -0.10
CA SER A 928 -19.54 15.47 -0.91
C SER A 928 -20.85 16.19 -1.21
N PHE A 929 -21.90 15.44 -1.56
CA PHE A 929 -23.25 15.97 -1.74
C PHE A 929 -23.75 16.67 -0.47
N ALA A 930 -23.63 16.03 0.69
CA ALA A 930 -24.08 16.57 1.97
C ALA A 930 -23.33 17.86 2.33
N ARG A 931 -22.00 17.87 2.14
CA ARG A 931 -21.16 19.06 2.30
C ARG A 931 -21.62 20.20 1.40
N GLN A 932 -21.83 19.93 0.11
CA GLN A 932 -22.28 20.97 -0.81
C GLN A 932 -23.69 21.47 -0.49
N ALA A 933 -24.63 20.56 -0.21
CA ALA A 933 -25.98 20.92 0.19
C ALA A 933 -26.05 21.74 1.49
N ALA A 934 -25.14 21.50 2.45
CA ALA A 934 -25.06 22.26 3.69
C ALA A 934 -24.44 23.66 3.50
N SER A 935 -23.52 23.81 2.54
CA SER A 935 -22.74 25.05 2.36
C SER A 935 -23.49 26.21 1.69
N ARG A 936 -24.57 25.92 0.95
CA ARG A 936 -25.23 26.89 0.07
C ARG A 936 -26.74 26.67 -0.02
N LYS A 937 -27.43 27.55 -0.74
CA LYS A 937 -28.88 27.47 -0.94
C LYS A 937 -29.21 26.48 -2.05
N ILE A 938 -29.74 25.32 -1.69
CA ILE A 938 -30.18 24.30 -2.66
C ILE A 938 -31.67 24.03 -2.52
N ALA A 939 -32.38 23.99 -3.64
CA ALA A 939 -33.79 23.67 -3.70
C ALA A 939 -34.04 22.47 -4.63
N PHE A 940 -34.78 21.48 -4.15
CA PHE A 940 -35.22 20.34 -4.94
C PHE A 940 -36.72 20.42 -5.18
N GLU A 941 -37.18 20.03 -6.37
CA GLU A 941 -38.59 19.89 -6.68
C GLU A 941 -38.88 18.61 -7.46
N LEU A 942 -39.81 17.79 -6.97
CA LEU A 942 -40.13 16.49 -7.57
C LEU A 942 -41.57 16.46 -8.09
N PHE A 943 -41.74 15.98 -9.32
CA PHE A 943 -43.05 15.78 -9.96
C PHE A 943 -43.26 14.33 -10.39
N ASN A 944 -44.38 13.73 -10.00
CA ASN A 944 -44.87 12.49 -10.59
C ASN A 944 -45.94 12.76 -11.66
N VAL A 945 -45.50 13.12 -12.87
CA VAL A 945 -46.37 13.38 -14.03
C VAL A 945 -45.72 12.90 -15.31
N ASP A 946 -46.51 12.62 -16.35
CA ASP A 946 -45.98 12.36 -17.68
C ASP A 946 -45.32 13.64 -18.24
N VAL A 947 -44.17 13.49 -18.89
CA VAL A 947 -43.38 14.61 -19.44
C VAL A 947 -44.18 15.47 -20.44
N ASN A 948 -45.18 14.89 -21.13
CA ASN A 948 -46.08 15.64 -22.00
C ASN A 948 -46.91 16.70 -21.26
N ASN A 949 -47.09 16.55 -19.95
CA ASN A 949 -47.86 17.47 -19.11
C ASN A 949 -46.98 18.31 -18.18
N LEU A 950 -45.67 18.02 -18.10
CA LEU A 950 -44.76 18.62 -17.13
C LEU A 950 -44.74 20.15 -17.22
N SER A 951 -44.68 20.73 -18.42
CA SER A 951 -44.61 22.18 -18.64
C SER A 951 -45.78 22.95 -18.01
N ARG A 952 -46.96 22.33 -17.88
CA ARG A 952 -48.15 22.92 -17.24
C ARG A 952 -47.98 23.12 -15.73
N HIS A 953 -46.99 22.47 -15.13
CA HIS A 953 -46.72 22.48 -13.69
C HIS A 953 -45.45 23.25 -13.32
N LEU A 954 -44.72 23.79 -14.30
CA LEU A 954 -43.46 24.49 -14.07
C LEU A 954 -43.62 26.02 -13.96
N ASP A 955 -44.86 26.53 -14.03
CA ASP A 955 -45.20 27.94 -13.89
C ASP A 955 -44.40 28.88 -14.82
N GLY A 956 -44.06 28.41 -16.03
CA GLY A 956 -43.30 29.18 -17.02
C GLY A 956 -41.80 29.34 -16.71
N ARG A 957 -41.25 28.63 -15.73
CA ARG A 957 -39.82 28.65 -15.41
C ARG A 957 -38.95 28.20 -16.58
N GLN A 958 -37.78 28.83 -16.68
CA GLN A 958 -36.74 28.48 -17.63
C GLN A 958 -35.50 27.91 -16.92
N PHE A 959 -34.81 26.99 -17.57
CA PHE A 959 -33.71 26.22 -17.00
C PHE A 959 -32.40 26.48 -17.75
N ALA A 960 -31.31 26.60 -17.00
CA ALA A 960 -29.95 26.67 -17.51
C ALA A 960 -29.50 25.32 -18.09
N ARG A 961 -30.02 24.22 -17.54
CA ARG A 961 -29.81 22.86 -18.03
C ARG A 961 -31.11 22.09 -18.09
N ILE A 962 -31.30 21.36 -19.18
CA ILE A 962 -32.35 20.35 -19.28
C ILE A 962 -31.68 19.03 -19.65
N GLU A 963 -31.72 18.05 -18.76
CA GLU A 963 -31.28 16.70 -19.04
C GLU A 963 -32.51 15.79 -19.20
N VAL A 964 -32.46 14.94 -20.22
CA VAL A 964 -33.46 13.91 -20.43
C VAL A 964 -32.78 12.55 -20.56
N SER A 965 -33.43 11.54 -19.98
CA SER A 965 -33.05 10.14 -20.15
C SER A 965 -33.27 9.68 -21.61
N ASN A 966 -33.37 8.38 -21.84
CA ASN A 966 -33.48 7.79 -23.18
C ASN A 966 -34.84 8.02 -23.90
N ILE A 967 -35.68 8.95 -23.42
CA ILE A 967 -36.97 9.27 -24.06
C ILE A 967 -36.83 9.81 -25.48
N SER A 968 -35.63 10.27 -25.86
CA SER A 968 -35.32 10.76 -27.20
C SER A 968 -35.15 9.65 -28.24
N ASP A 969 -34.92 8.40 -27.82
CA ASP A 969 -34.90 7.24 -28.71
C ASP A 969 -36.28 7.05 -29.37
N GLY A 970 -36.28 6.55 -30.60
CA GLY A 970 -37.48 6.36 -31.43
C GLY A 970 -38.52 5.41 -30.84
N GLY A 971 -38.09 4.47 -29.98
CA GLY A 971 -38.99 3.58 -29.24
C GLY A 971 -39.79 4.24 -28.11
N TYR A 972 -39.52 5.51 -27.79
CA TYR A 972 -40.21 6.27 -26.74
C TYR A 972 -40.92 7.50 -27.29
N LEU A 973 -40.46 8.71 -26.95
CA LEU A 973 -41.07 9.96 -27.38
C LEU A 973 -40.48 10.42 -28.72
N GLY A 974 -39.22 10.08 -28.98
CA GLY A 974 -38.47 10.51 -30.15
C GLY A 974 -37.96 11.95 -30.03
N ILE A 975 -36.86 12.22 -30.73
CA ILE A 975 -36.17 13.52 -30.66
C ILE A 975 -37.08 14.71 -31.04
N ALA A 976 -37.92 14.57 -32.08
CA ALA A 976 -38.78 15.65 -32.56
C ALA A 976 -39.72 16.18 -31.46
N ARG A 977 -40.41 15.25 -30.80
CA ARG A 977 -41.38 15.57 -29.77
C ARG A 977 -40.68 16.01 -28.48
N THR A 978 -39.53 15.44 -28.17
CA THR A 978 -38.70 15.85 -27.02
C THR A 978 -38.27 17.30 -27.14
N LEU A 979 -37.68 17.70 -28.28
CA LEU A 979 -37.27 19.09 -28.52
C LEU A 979 -38.48 20.04 -28.51
N TYR A 980 -39.60 19.65 -29.13
CA TYR A 980 -40.82 20.47 -29.15
C TYR A 980 -41.36 20.77 -27.74
N LEU A 981 -41.35 19.79 -26.83
CA LEU A 981 -41.89 19.96 -25.48
C LEU A 981 -40.95 20.73 -24.55
N LEU A 982 -39.64 20.52 -24.68
CA LEU A 982 -38.67 20.95 -23.67
C LEU A 982 -37.83 22.16 -24.09
N SER A 983 -37.63 22.41 -25.39
CA SER A 983 -36.93 23.60 -25.85
C SER A 983 -37.52 24.92 -25.33
N PRO A 984 -38.86 25.11 -25.19
CA PRO A 984 -39.40 26.36 -24.65
C PRO A 984 -39.05 26.60 -23.17
N LEU A 985 -38.68 25.54 -22.45
CA LEU A 985 -38.24 25.61 -21.05
C LEU A 985 -36.75 25.92 -20.94
N LEU A 986 -35.98 25.86 -22.03
CA LEU A 986 -34.56 26.19 -22.01
C LEU A 986 -34.38 27.72 -21.95
N GLN A 987 -33.50 28.20 -21.07
CA GLN A 987 -33.13 29.61 -21.03
C GLN A 987 -32.65 30.08 -22.42
N LYS A 988 -33.08 31.26 -22.85
CA LYS A 988 -32.61 31.82 -24.13
C LYS A 988 -31.13 32.17 -24.03
N HIS A 989 -30.40 31.97 -25.13
CA HIS A 989 -28.96 32.28 -25.22
C HIS A 989 -28.62 33.73 -24.84
N THR A 990 -29.54 34.68 -25.05
CA THR A 990 -29.37 36.09 -24.63
C THR A 990 -29.31 36.29 -23.12
N HIS A 991 -29.85 35.36 -22.33
CA HIS A 991 -29.86 35.41 -20.87
C HIS A 991 -28.79 34.49 -20.25
N ASN A 992 -28.51 33.36 -20.91
CA ASN A 992 -27.47 32.42 -20.51
C ASN A 992 -26.89 31.76 -21.77
N SER A 993 -25.68 32.16 -22.15
CA SER A 993 -24.98 31.61 -23.33
C SER A 993 -24.60 30.13 -23.18
N HIS A 994 -24.60 29.62 -21.94
CA HIS A 994 -24.28 28.23 -21.62
C HIS A 994 -25.52 27.34 -21.52
N ALA A 995 -26.73 27.90 -21.73
CA ALA A 995 -27.97 27.16 -21.64
C ALA A 995 -28.00 25.98 -22.64
N THR A 996 -28.06 24.76 -22.11
CA THR A 996 -27.90 23.53 -22.90
C THR A 996 -28.94 22.48 -22.51
N MET A 997 -29.49 21.81 -23.51
CA MET A 997 -30.31 20.61 -23.33
C MET A 997 -29.54 19.36 -23.75
N ILE A 998 -29.51 18.34 -22.91
CA ILE A 998 -28.74 17.11 -23.05
C ILE A 998 -29.71 15.95 -23.28
N THR A 999 -29.62 15.30 -24.44
CA THR A 999 -30.45 14.14 -24.80
C THR A 999 -29.61 12.87 -24.90
N LEU A 1000 -30.04 11.79 -24.25
CA LEU A 1000 -29.41 10.46 -24.33
C LEU A 1000 -30.14 9.56 -25.35
N PHE A 1001 -29.35 8.82 -26.14
CA PHE A 1001 -29.78 7.73 -27.02
C PHE A 1001 -29.04 6.45 -26.65
N MET A 1002 -29.76 5.45 -26.15
CA MET A 1002 -29.19 4.16 -25.78
C MET A 1002 -29.50 3.07 -26.81
N ASN A 1003 -30.60 3.23 -27.56
CA ASN A 1003 -31.10 2.21 -28.47
C ASN A 1003 -30.77 2.50 -29.95
N ALA A 1004 -30.52 3.77 -30.28
CA ALA A 1004 -30.31 4.23 -31.66
C ALA A 1004 -29.30 3.40 -32.48
N VAL A 1005 -28.15 3.03 -31.91
CA VAL A 1005 -27.13 2.24 -32.62
C VAL A 1005 -27.63 0.82 -32.89
N ALA A 1006 -28.21 0.17 -31.88
CA ALA A 1006 -28.72 -1.20 -32.02
C ALA A 1006 -29.85 -1.27 -33.05
N GLU A 1007 -30.78 -0.31 -33.02
CA GLU A 1007 -31.86 -0.18 -34.01
C GLU A 1007 -31.31 -0.11 -35.45
N MET A 1008 -30.28 0.70 -35.68
CA MET A 1008 -29.70 0.85 -37.02
C MET A 1008 -28.89 -0.38 -37.46
N VAL A 1009 -28.24 -1.09 -36.54
CA VAL A 1009 -27.55 -2.35 -36.84
C VAL A 1009 -28.55 -3.42 -37.28
N HIS A 1010 -29.72 -3.49 -36.63
CA HIS A 1010 -30.78 -4.43 -37.02
C HIS A 1010 -31.38 -4.11 -38.39
N LEU A 1011 -31.59 -2.83 -38.70
CA LEU A 1011 -32.17 -2.39 -39.99
C LEU A 1011 -31.16 -2.44 -41.15
N SER A 1012 -29.86 -2.32 -40.86
CA SER A 1012 -28.79 -2.40 -41.85
C SER A 1012 -27.67 -3.35 -41.36
N PRO A 1013 -27.88 -4.68 -41.46
CA PRO A 1013 -26.92 -5.66 -40.99
C PRO A 1013 -25.54 -5.47 -41.62
N ALA A 1014 -24.49 -5.63 -40.81
CA ALA A 1014 -23.11 -5.52 -41.27
C ALA A 1014 -22.84 -6.50 -42.43
N LYS A 1015 -22.23 -5.99 -43.50
CA LYS A 1015 -21.82 -6.83 -44.64
C LYS A 1015 -20.56 -7.63 -44.26
N ARG A 1016 -20.27 -8.72 -44.97
CA ARG A 1016 -19.12 -9.59 -44.71
C ARG A 1016 -17.78 -8.86 -44.46
N PRO A 1017 -17.37 -7.84 -45.25
CA PRO A 1017 -16.13 -7.10 -44.99
C PRO A 1017 -16.13 -6.33 -43.66
N GLU A 1018 -17.30 -5.85 -43.23
CA GLU A 1018 -17.45 -5.13 -41.95
C GLU A 1018 -17.35 -6.10 -40.77
N ILE A 1019 -17.95 -7.29 -40.89
CA ILE A 1019 -17.81 -8.37 -39.90
C ILE A 1019 -16.34 -8.80 -39.78
N GLU A 1020 -15.65 -9.02 -40.91
CA GLU A 1020 -14.23 -9.37 -40.93
C GLU A 1020 -13.37 -8.28 -40.25
N SER A 1021 -13.67 -6.99 -40.50
CA SER A 1021 -13.03 -5.87 -39.82
C SER A 1021 -13.26 -5.87 -38.30
N LEU A 1022 -14.48 -6.13 -37.83
CA LEU A 1022 -14.78 -6.22 -36.39
C LEU A 1022 -14.00 -7.35 -35.73
N VAL A 1023 -13.97 -8.53 -36.35
CA VAL A 1023 -13.20 -9.69 -35.87
C VAL A 1023 -11.71 -9.37 -35.78
N MET A 1024 -11.15 -8.70 -36.79
CA MET A 1024 -9.75 -8.26 -36.76
C MET A 1024 -9.47 -7.27 -35.62
N LYS A 1025 -10.34 -6.27 -35.41
CA LYS A 1025 -10.18 -5.30 -34.31
C LYS A 1025 -10.28 -5.96 -32.94
N VAL A 1026 -11.26 -6.83 -32.72
CA VAL A 1026 -11.38 -7.58 -31.46
C VAL A 1026 -10.14 -8.43 -31.21
N SER A 1027 -9.58 -9.07 -32.24
CA SER A 1027 -8.39 -9.93 -32.11
C SER A 1027 -7.14 -9.17 -31.67
N GLN A 1028 -7.10 -7.84 -31.83
CA GLN A 1028 -6.00 -7.01 -31.33
C GLN A 1028 -6.03 -6.85 -29.80
N TYR A 1029 -7.21 -6.99 -29.17
CA TYR A 1029 -7.38 -6.95 -27.72
C TYR A 1029 -7.54 -8.34 -27.09
N LEU A 1030 -8.19 -9.27 -27.81
CA LEU A 1030 -8.48 -10.64 -27.40
C LEU A 1030 -7.97 -11.65 -28.45
N PRO A 1031 -6.66 -11.91 -28.52
CA PRO A 1031 -6.09 -12.85 -29.47
C PRO A 1031 -6.58 -14.28 -29.21
N ALA A 1032 -6.76 -15.05 -30.28
CA ALA A 1032 -7.13 -16.46 -30.18
C ALA A 1032 -5.95 -17.27 -29.63
N THR A 1033 -6.15 -17.99 -28.52
CA THR A 1033 -5.15 -18.91 -27.97
C THR A 1033 -5.25 -20.33 -28.53
N ARG A 1034 -6.43 -20.69 -29.06
CA ARG A 1034 -6.70 -21.97 -29.73
C ARG A 1034 -7.83 -21.84 -30.77
N PRO A 1035 -7.96 -22.79 -31.72
CA PRO A 1035 -9.14 -22.92 -32.57
C PRO A 1035 -10.41 -23.11 -31.72
N PRO A 1036 -11.56 -22.54 -32.11
CA PRO A 1036 -12.83 -22.77 -31.44
C PRO A 1036 -13.29 -24.21 -31.65
N LEU A 1037 -13.84 -24.84 -30.60
CA LEU A 1037 -14.35 -26.22 -30.67
C LEU A 1037 -15.81 -26.27 -31.19
N SER A 1038 -16.56 -25.18 -31.04
CA SER A 1038 -17.92 -24.99 -31.53
C SER A 1038 -18.25 -23.50 -31.70
N GLU A 1039 -19.41 -23.18 -32.27
CA GLU A 1039 -19.91 -21.80 -32.40
C GLU A 1039 -20.24 -21.14 -31.06
N TYR A 1040 -20.48 -21.96 -30.02
CA TYR A 1040 -20.82 -21.52 -28.66
C TYR A 1040 -19.68 -21.77 -27.66
N ASP A 1041 -18.47 -21.98 -28.17
CA ASP A 1041 -17.25 -22.02 -27.38
C ASP A 1041 -17.12 -20.73 -26.55
N PRO A 1042 -16.80 -20.80 -25.24
CA PRO A 1042 -16.71 -19.62 -24.37
C PRO A 1042 -15.82 -18.50 -24.92
N ALA A 1043 -14.73 -18.84 -25.63
CA ALA A 1043 -13.85 -17.85 -26.26
C ALA A 1043 -14.50 -17.18 -27.48
N VAL A 1044 -15.38 -17.87 -28.20
CA VAL A 1044 -16.18 -17.29 -29.28
C VAL A 1044 -17.23 -16.35 -28.70
N ILE A 1045 -17.99 -16.79 -27.69
CA ILE A 1045 -19.01 -15.96 -27.03
C ILE A 1045 -18.41 -14.67 -26.48
N ARG A 1046 -17.24 -14.75 -25.80
CA ARG A 1046 -16.54 -13.57 -25.29
C ARG A 1046 -16.10 -12.61 -26.41
N ARG A 1047 -15.65 -13.12 -27.56
CA ARG A 1047 -15.29 -12.30 -28.72
C ARG A 1047 -16.49 -11.66 -29.39
N ILE A 1048 -17.63 -12.35 -29.46
CA ILE A 1048 -18.89 -11.78 -29.98
C ILE A 1048 -19.33 -10.61 -29.10
N ALA A 1049 -19.33 -10.76 -27.77
CA ALA A 1049 -19.65 -9.68 -26.84
C ALA A 1049 -18.73 -8.45 -27.01
N ALA A 1050 -17.45 -8.68 -27.30
CA ALA A 1050 -16.47 -7.61 -27.53
C ALA A 1050 -16.66 -6.80 -28.82
N GLN A 1051 -17.49 -7.27 -29.77
CA GLN A 1051 -17.67 -6.56 -31.05
C GLN A 1051 -18.34 -5.19 -30.86
N ASP A 1052 -19.21 -5.05 -29.85
CA ASP A 1052 -19.91 -3.80 -29.56
C ASP A 1052 -18.92 -2.68 -29.19
N LEU A 1053 -17.84 -3.01 -28.48
CA LEU A 1053 -16.82 -2.04 -28.04
C LEU A 1053 -15.96 -1.48 -29.18
N VAL A 1054 -15.83 -2.20 -30.30
CA VAL A 1054 -14.99 -1.81 -31.45
C VAL A 1054 -15.79 -1.43 -32.69
N ARG A 1055 -17.14 -1.42 -32.56
CA ARG A 1055 -18.06 -1.04 -33.63
C ARG A 1055 -17.91 0.43 -33.99
N ASP A 1056 -18.15 0.74 -35.26
CA ASP A 1056 -18.26 2.12 -35.73
C ASP A 1056 -19.63 2.72 -35.35
N ASN A 1057 -19.79 3.06 -34.07
CA ASN A 1057 -21.03 3.63 -33.54
C ASN A 1057 -21.36 4.99 -34.18
N ASP A 1058 -20.35 5.75 -34.63
CA ASP A 1058 -20.55 7.01 -35.34
C ASP A 1058 -21.25 6.82 -36.68
N LYS A 1059 -20.86 5.80 -37.45
CA LYS A 1059 -21.52 5.46 -38.72
C LYS A 1059 -23.02 5.21 -38.51
N TYR A 1060 -23.37 4.35 -37.55
CA TYR A 1060 -24.76 3.99 -37.30
C TYR A 1060 -25.57 5.15 -36.73
N PHE A 1061 -25.01 5.93 -35.81
CA PHE A 1061 -25.69 7.11 -35.29
C PHE A 1061 -25.85 8.22 -36.34
N LYS A 1062 -24.91 8.38 -37.28
CA LYS A 1062 -25.07 9.29 -38.43
C LYS A 1062 -26.21 8.87 -39.34
N ILE A 1063 -26.42 7.57 -39.54
CA ILE A 1063 -27.59 7.06 -40.26
C ILE A 1063 -28.85 7.41 -39.47
N TYR A 1064 -28.88 7.10 -38.17
CA TYR A 1064 -30.00 7.44 -37.28
C TYR A 1064 -30.41 8.91 -37.38
N MET A 1065 -29.44 9.82 -37.25
CA MET A 1065 -29.67 11.26 -37.34
C MET A 1065 -30.22 11.71 -38.69
N ARG A 1066 -29.83 11.04 -39.77
CA ARG A 1066 -30.31 11.33 -41.13
C ARG A 1066 -31.74 10.84 -41.32
N GLU A 1067 -32.03 9.60 -40.94
CA GLU A 1067 -33.37 9.01 -41.08
C GLU A 1067 -34.40 9.75 -40.21
N LEU A 1068 -33.98 10.26 -39.05
CA LEU A 1068 -34.84 11.06 -38.17
C LEU A 1068 -34.68 12.57 -38.37
N HIS A 1069 -33.99 13.05 -39.40
CA HIS A 1069 -33.94 14.47 -39.78
C HIS A 1069 -33.54 15.44 -38.65
N PHE A 1070 -32.49 15.12 -37.87
CA PHE A 1070 -32.09 15.89 -36.68
C PHE A 1070 -31.84 17.38 -36.98
N ARG A 1071 -31.25 17.69 -38.14
CA ARG A 1071 -30.93 19.08 -38.53
C ARG A 1071 -32.19 19.89 -38.80
N GLU A 1072 -33.15 19.32 -39.51
CA GLU A 1072 -34.44 19.95 -39.80
C GLU A 1072 -35.26 20.14 -38.53
N ILE A 1073 -35.31 19.13 -37.65
CA ILE A 1073 -36.01 19.21 -36.37
C ILE A 1073 -35.38 20.28 -35.47
N GLY A 1074 -34.06 20.30 -35.35
CA GLY A 1074 -33.34 21.32 -34.59
C GLY A 1074 -33.71 22.72 -35.08
N ARG A 1075 -33.61 22.95 -36.39
CA ARG A 1075 -33.98 24.23 -37.02
C ARG A 1075 -35.44 24.62 -36.73
N HIS A 1076 -36.39 23.69 -36.84
CA HIS A 1076 -37.79 23.96 -36.50
C HIS A 1076 -38.03 24.28 -35.02
N SER A 1077 -37.16 23.78 -34.14
CA SER A 1077 -37.20 24.05 -32.70
C SER A 1077 -36.35 25.27 -32.30
N GLY A 1078 -35.69 25.94 -33.26
CA GLY A 1078 -34.76 27.05 -33.02
C GLY A 1078 -33.43 26.62 -32.38
N LEU A 1079 -33.11 25.33 -32.40
CA LEU A 1079 -31.93 24.76 -31.76
C LEU A 1079 -30.92 24.25 -32.79
N THR A 1080 -29.65 24.22 -32.40
CA THR A 1080 -28.57 23.54 -33.10
C THR A 1080 -27.90 22.52 -32.19
N MET A 1081 -27.35 21.46 -32.77
CA MET A 1081 -26.51 20.52 -32.03
C MET A 1081 -25.17 21.18 -31.73
N GLU A 1082 -24.73 21.12 -30.48
CA GLU A 1082 -23.46 21.70 -30.03
C GLU A 1082 -22.28 20.81 -30.43
N ARG A 1083 -21.23 21.41 -31.00
CA ARG A 1083 -19.99 20.72 -31.39
C ARG A 1083 -18.78 21.67 -31.29
N PRO A 1084 -17.72 21.31 -30.51
CA PRO A 1084 -17.65 20.16 -29.60
C PRO A 1084 -18.62 20.31 -28.44
N HIS A 1085 -19.03 19.20 -27.84
CA HIS A 1085 -19.81 19.20 -26.60
C HIS A 1085 -19.05 19.90 -25.46
N THR A 1086 -19.78 20.50 -24.53
CA THR A 1086 -19.25 21.30 -23.41
C THR A 1086 -19.44 20.64 -22.05
N ILE A 1087 -20.48 19.81 -21.90
CA ILE A 1087 -20.87 19.22 -20.63
C ILE A 1087 -20.51 17.75 -20.58
N ILE A 1088 -20.80 16.98 -21.63
CA ILE A 1088 -20.52 15.55 -21.64
C ILE A 1088 -19.98 15.12 -22.99
N GLU A 1089 -18.99 14.23 -22.99
CA GLU A 1089 -18.53 13.61 -24.23
C GLU A 1089 -19.68 12.97 -25.02
N GLU A 1090 -19.49 12.93 -26.34
CA GLU A 1090 -20.44 12.30 -27.26
C GLU A 1090 -20.72 10.83 -26.90
N TRP A 1091 -19.66 10.11 -26.51
CA TRP A 1091 -19.66 8.67 -26.24
C TRP A 1091 -18.85 8.36 -24.98
N PRO A 1092 -19.34 8.70 -23.77
CA PRO A 1092 -18.54 8.67 -22.55
C PRO A 1092 -18.03 7.26 -22.19
N MET A 1093 -18.78 6.22 -22.57
CA MET A 1093 -18.46 4.81 -22.27
C MET A 1093 -17.78 4.08 -23.43
N ARG A 1094 -17.33 4.79 -24.47
CA ARG A 1094 -16.65 4.18 -25.62
C ARG A 1094 -15.19 3.85 -25.28
N LEU A 1095 -14.70 2.76 -25.86
CA LEU A 1095 -13.28 2.42 -25.85
C LEU A 1095 -12.45 3.53 -26.49
N LYS A 1096 -11.57 4.18 -25.71
CA LYS A 1096 -10.78 5.33 -26.16
C LYS A 1096 -9.38 4.95 -26.63
N SER A 1097 -8.70 4.08 -25.88
CA SER A 1097 -7.29 3.75 -26.16
C SER A 1097 -7.16 2.75 -27.31
N PRO A 1098 -6.23 2.97 -28.27
CA PRO A 1098 -5.89 1.99 -29.30
C PRO A 1098 -5.12 0.80 -28.70
N PRO A 1099 -5.15 -0.39 -29.33
CA PRO A 1099 -4.72 -1.64 -28.69
C PRO A 1099 -3.24 -1.72 -28.30
N LYS A 1100 -2.38 -0.85 -28.86
CA LYS A 1100 -0.94 -0.81 -28.55
C LYS A 1100 -0.56 0.24 -27.50
N GLN A 1101 -1.50 1.05 -27.03
CA GLN A 1101 -1.24 2.04 -25.99
C GLN A 1101 -1.17 1.36 -24.62
N VAL A 1102 -0.25 1.81 -23.77
CA VAL A 1102 -0.14 1.35 -22.38
C VAL A 1102 -1.47 1.59 -21.67
N GLY A 1103 -2.04 0.54 -21.04
CA GLY A 1103 -3.34 0.59 -20.38
C GLY A 1103 -4.56 0.27 -21.28
N ALA A 1104 -4.41 0.18 -22.61
CA ALA A 1104 -5.54 -0.03 -23.51
C ALA A 1104 -6.24 -1.38 -23.31
N LYS A 1105 -5.48 -2.44 -23.04
CA LYS A 1105 -6.04 -3.76 -22.73
C LYS A 1105 -6.84 -3.76 -21.44
N GLU A 1106 -6.37 -3.03 -20.43
CA GLU A 1106 -7.07 -2.91 -19.15
C GLU A 1106 -8.38 -2.13 -19.30
N GLU A 1107 -8.36 -0.99 -20.00
CA GLU A 1107 -9.56 -0.25 -20.36
C GLU A 1107 -10.57 -1.14 -21.09
N PHE A 1108 -10.11 -1.88 -22.11
CA PHE A 1108 -10.95 -2.81 -22.86
C PHE A 1108 -11.57 -3.89 -21.98
N GLU A 1109 -10.79 -4.51 -21.09
CA GLU A 1109 -11.30 -5.55 -20.17
C GLU A 1109 -12.30 -4.99 -19.15
N ILE A 1110 -12.08 -3.77 -18.65
CA ILE A 1110 -13.02 -3.09 -17.75
C ILE A 1110 -14.33 -2.79 -18.48
N LEU A 1111 -14.27 -2.22 -19.68
CA LEU A 1111 -15.47 -1.91 -20.47
C LEU A 1111 -16.23 -3.18 -20.85
N LEU A 1112 -15.53 -4.25 -21.25
CA LEU A 1112 -16.13 -5.54 -21.56
C LEU A 1112 -16.81 -6.20 -20.35
N ALA A 1113 -16.28 -5.96 -19.14
CA ALA A 1113 -16.87 -6.44 -17.89
C ALA A 1113 -18.00 -5.54 -17.37
N SER A 1114 -18.13 -4.32 -17.89
CA SER A 1114 -19.18 -3.37 -17.53
C SER A 1114 -20.51 -3.73 -18.21
N SER A 1115 -21.61 -3.11 -17.78
CA SER A 1115 -22.92 -3.21 -18.43
C SER A 1115 -23.11 -2.20 -19.57
N HIS A 1116 -22.11 -1.37 -19.84
CA HIS A 1116 -22.16 -0.37 -20.91
C HIS A 1116 -21.76 -0.99 -22.24
N SER A 1117 -22.49 -0.61 -23.29
CA SER A 1117 -22.25 -1.05 -24.65
C SER A 1117 -21.21 -0.18 -25.38
N GLY A 1118 -20.91 1.02 -24.85
CA GLY A 1118 -20.15 2.05 -25.55
C GLY A 1118 -20.95 2.74 -26.65
N ALA A 1119 -22.25 2.44 -26.75
CA ALA A 1119 -23.19 3.01 -27.70
C ALA A 1119 -24.19 4.00 -27.04
N GLU A 1120 -23.95 4.37 -25.79
CA GLU A 1120 -24.69 5.41 -25.08
C GLU A 1120 -24.27 6.78 -25.66
N ARG A 1121 -25.10 7.33 -26.56
CA ARG A 1121 -24.83 8.59 -27.26
C ARG A 1121 -25.55 9.75 -26.60
N TYR A 1122 -24.80 10.77 -26.19
CA TYR A 1122 -25.38 12.02 -25.76
C TYR A 1122 -25.44 13.01 -26.92
N VAL A 1123 -26.39 13.93 -26.95
CA VAL A 1123 -26.38 15.08 -27.88
C VAL A 1123 -26.72 16.33 -27.10
N GLU A 1124 -25.90 17.35 -27.23
CA GLU A 1124 -26.13 18.68 -26.64
C GLU A 1124 -26.84 19.58 -27.66
N TRP A 1125 -27.89 20.28 -27.21
CA TRP A 1125 -28.67 21.22 -28.01
C TRP A 1125 -28.65 22.59 -27.36
N LYS A 1126 -28.36 23.63 -28.15
CA LYS A 1126 -28.44 25.04 -27.74
C LYS A 1126 -29.22 25.87 -28.75
N TRP A 1127 -29.61 27.08 -28.38
CA TRP A 1127 -30.22 28.03 -29.32
C TRP A 1127 -29.25 28.36 -30.45
N ALA A 1128 -29.76 28.34 -31.69
CA ALA A 1128 -28.99 28.56 -32.91
C ALA A 1128 -28.59 30.03 -33.13
#